data_AF-A0A358M8Y7-F1
#
_entry.id   AF-A0A358M8Y7-F1
#
_cell.length_a   1.000
_cell.length_b   1.000
_cell.length_c   1.000
_cell.angle_alpha   90.00
_cell.angle_beta   90.00
_cell.angle_gamma   90.00
#
_symmetry.space_group_name_H-M   'P 1'
#
loop_
_entity.id
_entity.type
_entity.pdbx_description
1 polymer ?
#
loop_
_entity_poly.entity_id
_entity_poly.type
_entity_poly.pdbx_seq_one_letter_code
_entity_poly.pdbx_strand_id
1 'polypeptide(L)'
;MKRAETIQMLKKSRSKTAPDQEADKNGEAKLPFKIRIRACWEAAEREMTDFRQNSAKSFGKWLLVYFLFALFSLLLLNADSDLKFKEFPTVFALVIPRMFTLFLFTCPILNLRKRKSAFLMMTALWLLWHCIAFDRAEYGAGVFALLLLAAVFVYLAETPNESRKYKSLFNRLTVLFLFTVLAVMSLQMAQMKSLTKPFSSFLLSPDIFACNLLCFAALGAFVFWVRRPKVALCCYSALWAILAVISYCKSKNTFEPVLFLDVFSLKEGVRAFFAYYSWFFIIGACILIVLVLAGIVFLSLKERKRAFSFVKFFSAALFFVISFCSLYCISQLNMMYSESKTAKNEYDTKGFVFGFLFYSLDSFVVEPEGYTPNVIETIDQTIAENFVPYGDESNVQNVIVIQLESFGDPYDFPGIILEEDPMPFIRSLMNNYSSGYVEVPVFGGLTVKSEFEFLTGLSIENLPLGYNPYVQYLYENPVDSLARYFKSTGFETTAIHNYQGEFFQRHEVYQQLGFDYYVPYECMADIIKDPSRIWGNDSVFVNHIEQALDHNGDGKNFVFGVTVQMHGNYTPLDEADYPMQIGGIENKDTEGAMAYYIQQLQQVDEMIKNLIAMLSAREEATYVLFYGDHLPSLFGESSEEISNEQKYSTPYFTWNNMGIQKAENHKGSDAQKYTPDLELFQLSTFLCRDELNIDGSYMNRFHAAYRDLEQYEQDFSSIQYYKLYDEKDAVDFSNEQYEIGIVPLTVTEIERSEDSENSYVIKGDGFSQDTYLCINNKTVYKLEPVDENTLILNDFTDVLTEGDRFTIRIIGEKLGEVLKESESYEWSSFIR
;
A
#
# COMPACT_ATOMS: atom_id res chain seq x y z
N MET A 1 -71.41 -32.62 -18.62
CA MET A 1 -72.55 -31.95 -17.94
C MET A 1 -72.23 -31.51 -16.50
N LYS A 2 -71.56 -32.29 -15.64
CA LYS A 2 -71.22 -31.87 -14.25
C LYS A 2 -70.35 -30.60 -14.09
N ARG A 3 -69.63 -30.16 -15.14
CA ARG A 3 -68.80 -28.94 -15.13
C ARG A 3 -69.60 -27.65 -15.36
N ALA A 4 -70.79 -27.74 -15.96
CA ALA A 4 -71.66 -26.60 -16.22
C ALA A 4 -72.50 -26.24 -14.97
N GLU A 5 -72.93 -27.23 -14.20
CA GLU A 5 -73.71 -27.03 -12.96
C GLU A 5 -72.88 -26.36 -11.85
N THR A 6 -71.57 -26.62 -11.80
CA THR A 6 -70.67 -25.97 -10.83
C THR A 6 -70.49 -24.47 -11.13
N ILE A 7 -70.51 -24.08 -12.41
CA ILE A 7 -70.39 -22.67 -12.83
C ILE A 7 -71.70 -21.90 -12.57
N GLN A 8 -72.85 -22.57 -12.63
CA GLN A 8 -74.15 -21.95 -12.36
C GLN A 8 -74.43 -21.77 -10.85
N MET A 9 -73.91 -22.66 -9.98
CA MET A 9 -73.95 -22.45 -8.53
C MET A 9 -73.08 -21.28 -8.08
N LEU A 10 -71.90 -21.08 -8.69
CA LEU A 10 -71.01 -19.97 -8.33
C LEU A 10 -71.57 -18.59 -8.72
N LYS A 11 -72.41 -18.51 -9.76
CA LYS A 11 -73.10 -17.25 -10.14
C LYS A 11 -74.25 -16.85 -9.20
N LYS A 12 -74.82 -17.80 -8.44
CA LYS A 12 -75.98 -17.54 -7.56
C LYS A 12 -75.62 -17.09 -6.14
N SER A 13 -74.33 -17.13 -5.75
CA SER A 13 -73.87 -16.70 -4.42
C SER A 13 -73.53 -15.20 -4.31
N ARG A 14 -73.70 -14.41 -5.38
CA ARG A 14 -73.36 -12.97 -5.40
C ARG A 14 -74.43 -12.03 -4.80
N SER A 15 -75.30 -12.55 -3.95
CA SER A 15 -76.33 -11.74 -3.27
C SER A 15 -76.49 -12.21 -1.82
N LYS A 16 -75.64 -11.65 -0.95
CA LYS A 16 -75.97 -11.05 0.37
C LYS A 16 -74.77 -11.08 1.31
N THR A 17 -74.58 -9.92 1.94
CA THR A 17 -73.87 -9.61 3.21
C THR A 17 -72.35 -9.85 3.28
N ALA A 18 -71.62 -8.73 3.33
CA ALA A 18 -70.24 -8.61 3.81
C ALA A 18 -70.16 -8.91 5.33
N PRO A 19 -68.95 -9.22 5.85
CA PRO A 19 -68.20 -8.14 6.52
C PRO A 19 -66.70 -8.08 6.19
N ASP A 20 -66.22 -6.84 6.12
CA ASP A 20 -64.88 -6.29 6.36
C ASP A 20 -63.64 -7.16 6.13
N GLN A 21 -62.97 -6.96 4.98
CA GLN A 21 -61.51 -7.02 4.86
C GLN A 21 -61.00 -5.99 3.84
N GLU A 22 -59.98 -5.23 4.24
CA GLU A 22 -59.36 -4.10 3.54
C GLU A 22 -59.06 -4.38 2.05
N ALA A 23 -59.70 -3.61 1.18
CA ALA A 23 -59.48 -3.60 -0.25
C ALA A 23 -58.30 -2.70 -0.64
N ASP A 24 -57.42 -3.20 -1.52
CA ASP A 24 -56.48 -2.39 -2.31
C ASP A 24 -57.25 -1.65 -3.43
N LYS A 25 -56.71 -0.52 -3.91
CA LYS A 25 -57.30 0.50 -4.78
C LYS A 25 -57.88 0.03 -6.13
N ASN A 26 -57.85 -1.27 -6.44
CA ASN A 26 -58.39 -1.86 -7.67
C ASN A 26 -59.53 -2.89 -7.47
N GLY A 27 -60.10 -3.04 -6.26
CA GLY A 27 -61.37 -3.77 -6.08
C GLY A 27 -61.35 -5.30 -6.29
N GLU A 28 -60.16 -5.93 -6.36
CA GLU A 28 -60.04 -7.39 -6.36
C GLU A 28 -59.74 -7.91 -4.95
N ALA A 29 -60.58 -8.82 -4.44
CA ALA A 29 -60.38 -9.49 -3.16
C ALA A 29 -59.02 -10.22 -3.15
N LYS A 30 -58.17 -9.94 -2.16
CA LYS A 30 -56.87 -10.63 -2.04
C LYS A 30 -57.11 -12.12 -1.77
N LEU A 31 -56.81 -12.97 -2.76
CA LEU A 31 -56.81 -14.43 -2.58
C LEU A 31 -56.06 -14.85 -1.31
N PRO A 32 -56.55 -15.81 -0.52
CA PRO A 32 -55.88 -16.34 0.67
C PRO A 32 -54.42 -16.73 0.39
N PHE A 33 -53.51 -16.49 1.34
CA PHE A 33 -52.06 -16.68 1.20
C PHE A 33 -51.66 -18.05 0.63
N LYS A 34 -52.28 -19.14 1.11
CA LYS A 34 -52.07 -20.50 0.58
C LYS A 34 -52.43 -20.64 -0.90
N ILE A 35 -53.47 -19.97 -1.36
CA ILE A 35 -53.91 -20.00 -2.77
C ILE A 35 -52.97 -19.17 -3.65
N ARG A 36 -52.44 -18.05 -3.13
CA ARG A 36 -51.42 -17.25 -3.81
C ARG A 36 -50.10 -18.00 -3.99
N ILE A 37 -49.64 -18.68 -2.94
CA ILE A 37 -48.43 -19.53 -3.02
C ILE A 37 -48.65 -20.67 -4.01
N ARG A 38 -49.78 -21.37 -3.92
CA ARG A 38 -50.09 -22.47 -4.84
C ARG A 38 -50.20 -22.02 -6.30
N ALA A 39 -50.82 -20.87 -6.56
CA ALA A 39 -50.88 -20.29 -7.90
C ALA A 39 -49.50 -19.82 -8.41
N CYS A 40 -48.66 -19.25 -7.54
CA CYS A 40 -47.27 -18.93 -7.88
C CYS A 40 -46.44 -20.18 -8.16
N TRP A 41 -46.63 -21.25 -7.38
CA TRP A 41 -45.98 -22.54 -7.54
C TRP A 41 -46.40 -23.23 -8.85
N GLU A 42 -47.70 -23.33 -9.12
CA GLU A 42 -48.23 -23.92 -10.37
C GLU A 42 -47.87 -23.08 -11.62
N ALA A 43 -47.64 -21.78 -11.47
CA ALA A 43 -47.12 -20.91 -12.53
C ALA A 43 -45.61 -21.09 -12.73
N ALA A 44 -44.84 -21.19 -11.64
CA ALA A 44 -43.41 -21.48 -11.68
C ALA A 44 -43.15 -22.88 -12.26
N GLU A 45 -43.98 -23.87 -11.92
CA GLU A 45 -43.91 -25.24 -12.40
C GLU A 45 -44.22 -25.32 -13.91
N ARG A 46 -45.28 -24.64 -14.39
CA ARG A 46 -45.59 -24.56 -15.83
C ARG A 46 -44.50 -23.86 -16.62
N GLU A 47 -43.96 -22.75 -16.12
CA GLU A 47 -42.88 -22.03 -16.81
C GLU A 47 -41.53 -22.76 -16.71
N MET A 48 -41.22 -23.45 -15.60
CA MET A 48 -40.07 -24.36 -15.52
C MET A 48 -40.21 -25.53 -16.50
N THR A 49 -41.41 -26.07 -16.66
CA THR A 49 -41.66 -27.18 -17.60
C THR A 49 -41.45 -26.72 -19.05
N ASP A 50 -41.88 -25.51 -19.39
CA ASP A 50 -41.67 -24.89 -20.71
C ASP A 50 -40.19 -24.54 -20.98
N PHE A 51 -39.47 -24.06 -19.95
CA PHE A 51 -38.00 -23.89 -20.01
C PHE A 51 -37.27 -25.23 -20.16
N ARG A 52 -37.67 -26.25 -19.39
CA ARG A 52 -37.08 -27.60 -19.44
C ARG A 52 -37.32 -28.24 -20.82
N GLN A 53 -38.50 -28.09 -21.42
CA GLN A 53 -38.78 -28.62 -22.75
C GLN A 53 -38.00 -27.91 -23.87
N ASN A 54 -37.78 -26.60 -23.78
CA ASN A 54 -37.12 -25.81 -24.83
C ASN A 54 -35.59 -25.69 -24.66
N SER A 55 -35.05 -25.82 -23.44
CA SER A 55 -33.63 -25.57 -23.13
C SER A 55 -32.88 -26.79 -22.57
N ALA A 56 -33.57 -27.81 -22.01
CA ALA A 56 -32.88 -28.94 -21.37
C ALA A 56 -32.17 -29.90 -22.34
N LYS A 57 -32.62 -30.01 -23.60
CA LYS A 57 -31.91 -30.81 -24.63
C LYS A 57 -30.52 -30.26 -24.97
N SER A 58 -30.33 -28.95 -24.79
CA SER A 58 -29.05 -28.27 -25.00
C SER A 58 -28.20 -28.28 -23.72
N PHE A 59 -28.85 -28.17 -22.55
CA PHE A 59 -28.20 -28.07 -21.25
C PHE A 59 -27.30 -29.25 -20.91
N GLY A 60 -27.73 -30.49 -21.16
CA GLY A 60 -26.89 -31.68 -20.91
C GLY A 60 -25.62 -31.74 -21.76
N LYS A 61 -25.65 -31.19 -22.98
CA LYS A 61 -24.46 -31.11 -23.86
C LYS A 61 -23.48 -30.04 -23.38
N TRP A 62 -23.99 -28.91 -22.90
CA TRP A 62 -23.18 -27.86 -22.28
C TRP A 62 -22.56 -28.28 -20.96
N LEU A 63 -23.25 -29.10 -20.16
CA LEU A 63 -22.71 -29.63 -18.90
C LEU A 63 -21.44 -30.47 -19.13
N LEU A 64 -21.43 -31.30 -20.17
CA LEU A 64 -20.24 -32.08 -20.56
C LEU A 64 -19.11 -31.17 -21.06
N VAL A 65 -19.43 -30.12 -21.81
CA VAL A 65 -18.44 -29.12 -22.27
C VAL A 65 -17.84 -28.36 -21.07
N TYR A 66 -18.65 -27.94 -20.10
CA TYR A 66 -18.15 -27.27 -18.89
C TYR A 66 -17.29 -28.20 -18.04
N PHE A 67 -17.67 -29.47 -17.92
CA PHE A 67 -16.86 -30.48 -17.24
C PHE A 67 -15.50 -30.64 -17.92
N LEU A 68 -15.47 -30.80 -19.24
CA LEU A 68 -14.22 -30.94 -20.01
C LEU A 68 -13.34 -29.70 -19.94
N PHE A 69 -13.93 -28.50 -19.99
CA PHE A 69 -13.19 -27.23 -19.91
C PHE A 69 -12.63 -26.98 -18.51
N ALA A 70 -13.40 -27.27 -17.46
CA ALA A 70 -12.96 -27.20 -16.07
C ALA A 70 -11.85 -28.21 -15.76
N LEU A 71 -11.94 -29.42 -16.31
CA LEU A 71 -10.91 -30.45 -16.17
C LEU A 71 -9.63 -30.07 -16.91
N PHE A 72 -9.75 -29.54 -18.14
CA PHE A 72 -8.61 -29.10 -18.94
C PHE A 72 -7.88 -27.91 -18.31
N SER A 73 -8.59 -26.94 -17.74
CA SER A 73 -7.94 -25.81 -17.05
C SER A 73 -7.23 -26.23 -15.76
N LEU A 74 -7.74 -27.23 -15.03
CA LEU A 74 -7.06 -27.82 -13.87
C LEU A 74 -5.77 -28.54 -14.26
N LEU A 75 -5.77 -29.25 -15.39
CA LEU A 75 -4.58 -29.95 -15.90
C LEU A 75 -3.50 -28.99 -16.41
N LEU A 76 -3.87 -27.82 -16.93
CA LEU A 76 -2.92 -26.78 -17.35
C LEU A 76 -2.25 -26.06 -16.17
N LEU A 77 -2.99 -25.83 -15.08
CA LEU A 77 -2.47 -25.20 -13.86
C LEU A 77 -1.47 -26.08 -13.10
N ASN A 78 -1.64 -27.39 -13.18
CA ASN A 78 -0.80 -28.39 -12.50
C ASN A 78 0.16 -29.11 -13.46
N ALA A 79 0.49 -28.51 -14.60
CA ALA A 79 1.33 -29.14 -15.61
C ALA A 79 2.76 -29.47 -15.11
N ASP A 80 3.24 -28.75 -14.09
CA ASP A 80 4.56 -28.94 -13.47
C ASP A 80 4.53 -29.72 -12.14
N SER A 81 3.36 -30.15 -11.65
CA SER A 81 3.24 -30.87 -10.37
C SER A 81 2.92 -32.35 -10.55
N ASP A 82 3.69 -33.22 -9.88
CA ASP A 82 3.45 -34.67 -9.82
C ASP A 82 2.12 -34.97 -9.11
N LEU A 83 1.01 -34.93 -9.85
CA LEU A 83 -0.34 -35.21 -9.36
C LEU A 83 -0.43 -36.62 -8.76
N LYS A 84 -0.31 -36.73 -7.44
CA LYS A 84 -0.45 -38.00 -6.70
C LYS A 84 -1.91 -38.41 -6.63
N PHE A 85 -2.21 -39.70 -6.80
CA PHE A 85 -3.57 -40.26 -6.80
C PHE A 85 -4.41 -39.94 -5.53
N LYS A 86 -3.75 -39.57 -4.42
CA LYS A 86 -4.39 -39.13 -3.17
C LYS A 86 -5.05 -37.74 -3.25
N GLU A 87 -4.65 -36.88 -4.18
CA GLU A 87 -5.17 -35.51 -4.34
C GLU A 87 -6.39 -35.43 -5.26
N PHE A 88 -6.74 -36.54 -5.92
CA PHE A 88 -7.86 -36.63 -6.86
C PHE A 88 -9.23 -36.18 -6.29
N PRO A 89 -9.59 -36.47 -5.02
CA PRO A 89 -10.84 -35.97 -4.44
C PRO A 89 -10.88 -34.43 -4.34
N THR A 90 -9.74 -33.80 -4.03
CA THR A 90 -9.60 -32.34 -3.94
C THR A 90 -9.67 -31.69 -5.31
N VAL A 91 -8.97 -32.26 -6.30
CA VAL A 91 -9.04 -31.84 -7.71
C VAL A 91 -10.48 -31.95 -8.26
N PHE A 92 -11.19 -33.03 -7.94
CA PHE A 92 -12.58 -33.22 -8.37
C PHE A 92 -13.55 -32.26 -7.68
N ALA A 93 -13.30 -31.90 -6.41
CA ALA A 93 -14.08 -30.89 -5.69
C ALA A 93 -13.96 -29.50 -6.35
N LEU A 94 -12.81 -29.16 -6.93
CA LEU A 94 -12.58 -27.89 -7.64
C LEU A 94 -13.26 -27.82 -9.02
N VAL A 95 -13.60 -28.95 -9.66
CA VAL A 95 -14.32 -28.98 -10.95
C VAL A 95 -15.74 -28.41 -10.82
N ILE A 96 -16.42 -28.66 -9.70
CA ILE A 96 -17.82 -28.29 -9.49
C ILE A 96 -18.02 -26.77 -9.45
N PRO A 97 -17.25 -25.98 -8.66
CA PRO A 97 -17.27 -24.52 -8.72
C PRO A 97 -17.00 -23.99 -10.12
N ARG A 98 -15.99 -24.51 -10.83
CA ARG A 98 -15.62 -24.07 -12.18
C ARG A 98 -16.73 -24.31 -13.21
N MET A 99 -17.40 -25.46 -13.14
CA MET A 99 -18.57 -25.75 -13.96
C MET A 99 -19.75 -24.83 -13.64
N PHE A 100 -19.98 -24.53 -12.36
CA PHE A 100 -21.02 -23.60 -11.93
C PHE A 100 -20.76 -22.18 -12.44
N THR A 101 -19.51 -21.72 -12.39
CA THR A 101 -19.08 -20.44 -12.97
C THR A 101 -19.35 -20.41 -14.48
N LEU A 102 -18.85 -21.39 -15.24
CA LEU A 102 -19.08 -21.47 -16.69
C LEU A 102 -20.58 -21.49 -17.05
N PHE A 103 -21.40 -22.16 -16.24
CA PHE A 103 -22.85 -22.15 -16.39
C PHE A 103 -23.49 -20.77 -16.14
N LEU A 104 -23.07 -20.06 -15.10
CA LEU A 104 -23.55 -18.69 -14.81
C LEU A 104 -23.25 -17.73 -15.98
N PHE A 105 -22.11 -17.88 -16.65
CA PHE A 105 -21.72 -17.06 -17.80
C PHE A 105 -22.51 -17.28 -19.08
N THR A 106 -22.94 -18.53 -19.34
CA THR A 106 -23.61 -18.88 -20.59
C THR A 106 -25.14 -18.82 -20.49
N CYS A 107 -25.71 -19.00 -19.29
CA CYS A 107 -27.14 -18.92 -19.04
C CYS A 107 -27.81 -17.61 -19.55
N PRO A 108 -27.19 -16.42 -19.42
CA PRO A 108 -27.68 -15.15 -19.99
C PRO A 108 -27.69 -15.10 -21.52
N ILE A 109 -26.66 -15.64 -22.16
CA ILE A 109 -26.42 -15.59 -23.61
C ILE A 109 -27.43 -16.46 -24.36
N LEU A 110 -27.83 -17.58 -23.75
CA LEU A 110 -28.80 -18.52 -24.30
C LEU A 110 -30.23 -17.95 -24.46
N ASN A 111 -30.51 -16.72 -24.01
CA ASN A 111 -31.87 -16.13 -23.99
C ASN A 111 -32.00 -14.74 -24.68
N LEU A 112 -30.94 -14.18 -25.28
CA LEU A 112 -30.96 -12.83 -25.86
C LEU A 112 -31.62 -12.78 -27.26
N ARG A 113 -32.92 -12.45 -27.33
CA ARG A 113 -33.62 -12.10 -28.60
C ARG A 113 -33.55 -10.60 -28.97
N LYS A 114 -32.96 -9.73 -28.14
CA LYS A 114 -32.93 -8.26 -28.36
C LYS A 114 -31.66 -7.81 -29.08
N ARG A 115 -31.74 -7.69 -30.41
CA ARG A 115 -30.61 -7.45 -31.33
C ARG A 115 -29.95 -6.07 -31.23
N LYS A 116 -30.65 -5.02 -30.77
CA LYS A 116 -30.12 -3.63 -30.75
C LYS A 116 -29.15 -3.33 -29.60
N SER A 117 -29.43 -3.86 -28.40
CA SER A 117 -28.53 -3.75 -27.24
C SER A 117 -27.27 -4.59 -27.43
N ALA A 118 -27.41 -5.79 -28.02
CA ALA A 118 -26.28 -6.62 -28.41
C ALA A 118 -25.43 -5.97 -29.51
N PHE A 119 -26.05 -5.29 -30.49
CA PHE A 119 -25.33 -4.56 -31.54
C PHE A 119 -24.52 -3.39 -30.96
N LEU A 120 -25.12 -2.51 -30.14
CA LEU A 120 -24.38 -1.43 -29.47
C LEU A 120 -23.23 -1.93 -28.58
N MET A 121 -23.44 -3.05 -27.89
CA MET A 121 -22.40 -3.69 -27.06
C MET A 121 -21.25 -4.23 -27.93
N MET A 122 -21.56 -4.83 -29.08
CA MET A 122 -20.55 -5.27 -30.06
C MET A 122 -19.86 -4.10 -30.76
N THR A 123 -20.55 -2.99 -31.03
CA THR A 123 -19.96 -1.77 -31.60
C THR A 123 -19.06 -1.06 -30.59
N ALA A 124 -19.41 -1.07 -29.30
CA ALA A 124 -18.56 -0.56 -28.22
C ALA A 124 -17.28 -1.40 -28.07
N LEU A 125 -17.40 -2.73 -28.15
CA LEU A 125 -16.26 -3.64 -28.16
C LEU A 125 -15.37 -3.46 -29.42
N TRP A 126 -15.97 -3.19 -30.58
CA TRP A 126 -15.24 -2.98 -31.84
C TRP A 126 -14.52 -1.63 -31.91
N LEU A 127 -15.12 -0.55 -31.40
CA LEU A 127 -14.48 0.77 -31.29
C LEU A 127 -13.38 0.80 -30.22
N LEU A 128 -13.58 0.08 -29.11
CA LEU A 128 -12.54 -0.16 -28.09
C LEU A 128 -11.32 -0.85 -28.72
N TRP A 129 -11.57 -1.90 -29.51
CA TRP A 129 -10.52 -2.62 -30.24
C TRP A 129 -9.77 -1.73 -31.25
N HIS A 130 -10.46 -0.78 -31.91
CA HIS A 130 -9.82 0.20 -32.80
C HIS A 130 -8.99 1.27 -32.06
N CYS A 131 -9.45 1.81 -30.92
CA CYS A 131 -8.67 2.79 -30.15
C CYS A 131 -7.41 2.20 -29.52
N ILE A 132 -7.44 0.89 -29.19
CA ILE A 132 -6.32 0.13 -28.64
C ILE A 132 -5.27 -0.18 -29.70
N ALA A 133 -5.68 -0.47 -30.94
CA ALA A 133 -4.74 -0.72 -32.05
C ALA A 133 -3.90 0.51 -32.45
N PHE A 134 -4.23 1.71 -31.93
CA PHE A 134 -3.54 2.98 -32.23
C PHE A 134 -3.01 3.71 -30.97
N ASP A 135 -2.83 3.00 -29.86
CA ASP A 135 -2.13 3.50 -28.66
C ASP A 135 -2.74 4.76 -28.01
N ARG A 136 -4.08 4.82 -27.95
CA ARG A 136 -4.86 5.93 -27.34
C ARG A 136 -5.85 5.41 -26.28
N ALA A 137 -5.39 4.54 -25.39
CA ALA A 137 -6.22 3.77 -24.44
C ALA A 137 -6.97 4.63 -23.40
N GLU A 138 -6.39 5.75 -22.98
CA GLU A 138 -6.95 6.72 -22.04
C GLU A 138 -8.29 7.33 -22.51
N TYR A 139 -8.47 7.52 -23.82
CA TYR A 139 -9.72 8.01 -24.41
C TYR A 139 -10.74 6.87 -24.61
N GLY A 140 -10.26 5.64 -24.80
CA GLY A 140 -11.09 4.45 -25.05
C GLY A 140 -11.90 4.02 -23.82
N ALA A 141 -11.33 4.11 -22.61
CA ALA A 141 -12.00 3.74 -21.37
C ALA A 141 -13.20 4.65 -21.04
N GLY A 142 -13.05 5.97 -21.23
CA GLY A 142 -14.13 6.94 -21.03
C GLY A 142 -15.28 6.78 -22.02
N VAL A 143 -14.97 6.57 -23.31
CA VAL A 143 -15.97 6.33 -24.37
C VAL A 143 -16.66 4.97 -24.18
N PHE A 144 -15.92 3.93 -23.75
CA PHE A 144 -16.49 2.63 -23.40
C PHE A 144 -17.45 2.72 -22.21
N ALA A 145 -17.07 3.42 -21.12
CA ALA A 145 -17.93 3.65 -19.97
C ALA A 145 -19.21 4.42 -20.35
N LEU A 146 -19.09 5.45 -21.21
CA LEU A 146 -20.22 6.24 -21.72
C LEU A 146 -21.15 5.43 -22.62
N LEU A 147 -20.62 4.56 -23.49
CA LEU A 147 -21.40 3.67 -24.36
C LEU A 147 -22.04 2.50 -23.58
N LEU A 148 -21.38 2.01 -22.53
CA LEU A 148 -21.94 1.03 -21.59
C LEU A 148 -23.09 1.65 -20.79
N LEU A 149 -22.91 2.87 -20.29
CA LEU A 149 -23.95 3.70 -19.67
C LEU A 149 -25.12 3.95 -20.64
N ALA A 150 -24.83 4.23 -21.92
CA ALA A 150 -25.84 4.40 -22.96
C ALA A 150 -26.58 3.09 -23.29
N ALA A 151 -25.90 1.94 -23.32
CA ALA A 151 -26.52 0.63 -23.52
C ALA A 151 -27.44 0.25 -22.35
N VAL A 152 -27.01 0.53 -21.12
CA VAL A 152 -27.83 0.41 -19.91
C VAL A 152 -29.01 1.40 -19.98
N PHE A 153 -28.81 2.62 -20.45
CA PHE A 153 -29.85 3.64 -20.61
C PHE A 153 -30.94 3.22 -21.62
N VAL A 154 -30.55 2.75 -22.80
CA VAL A 154 -31.48 2.24 -23.82
C VAL A 154 -32.26 1.03 -23.30
N TYR A 155 -31.61 0.13 -22.55
CA TYR A 155 -32.28 -1.01 -21.94
C TYR A 155 -33.27 -0.63 -20.84
N LEU A 156 -32.91 0.35 -20.00
CA LEU A 156 -33.77 0.86 -18.92
C LEU A 156 -34.91 1.76 -19.42
N ALA A 157 -34.80 2.32 -20.62
CA ALA A 157 -35.83 3.12 -21.29
C ALA A 157 -36.88 2.26 -22.02
N GLU A 158 -36.55 1.03 -22.42
CA GLU A 158 -37.51 0.11 -23.03
C GLU A 158 -38.42 -0.52 -21.95
N THR A 159 -39.70 -0.14 -21.95
CA THR A 159 -40.71 -0.67 -21.02
C THR A 159 -40.82 -2.21 -21.13
N PRO A 160 -40.77 -2.95 -20.02
CA PRO A 160 -41.00 -4.38 -20.05
C PRO A 160 -42.44 -4.66 -20.51
N ASN A 161 -42.60 -5.60 -21.44
CA ASN A 161 -43.91 -6.15 -21.74
C ASN A 161 -44.35 -6.97 -20.50
N GLU A 162 -45.22 -6.40 -19.66
CA GLU A 162 -45.58 -6.92 -18.33
C GLU A 162 -46.32 -8.27 -18.36
N SER A 163 -46.62 -8.81 -19.54
CA SER A 163 -47.47 -10.01 -19.70
C SER A 163 -46.83 -11.34 -19.27
N ARG A 164 -45.53 -11.40 -18.90
CA ARG A 164 -44.87 -12.61 -18.37
C ARG A 164 -43.92 -12.29 -17.22
N LYS A 165 -44.36 -12.51 -15.98
CA LYS A 165 -43.65 -12.13 -14.74
C LYS A 165 -42.25 -12.77 -14.60
N TYR A 166 -42.07 -14.06 -14.85
CA TYR A 166 -40.75 -14.69 -14.67
C TYR A 166 -39.79 -14.41 -15.82
N LYS A 167 -40.28 -14.21 -17.06
CA LYS A 167 -39.45 -13.72 -18.17
C LYS A 167 -38.86 -12.33 -17.88
N SER A 168 -39.65 -11.46 -17.24
CA SER A 168 -39.18 -10.15 -16.78
C SER A 168 -38.18 -10.26 -15.62
N LEU A 169 -38.31 -11.26 -14.75
CA LEU A 169 -37.34 -11.55 -13.69
C LEU A 169 -36.02 -12.07 -14.26
N PHE A 170 -36.07 -13.06 -15.15
CA PHE A 170 -34.90 -13.66 -15.80
C PHE A 170 -34.09 -12.60 -16.55
N ASN A 171 -34.74 -11.77 -17.36
CA ASN A 171 -34.07 -10.66 -18.05
C ASN A 171 -33.37 -9.67 -17.10
N ARG A 172 -33.96 -9.41 -15.92
CA ARG A 172 -33.34 -8.54 -14.91
C ARG A 172 -32.12 -9.20 -14.29
N LEU A 173 -32.21 -10.48 -13.93
CA LEU A 173 -31.10 -11.25 -13.39
C LEU A 173 -29.95 -11.37 -14.39
N THR A 174 -30.25 -11.63 -15.67
CA THR A 174 -29.28 -11.62 -16.78
C THR A 174 -28.52 -10.30 -16.87
N VAL A 175 -29.21 -9.16 -16.82
CA VAL A 175 -28.54 -7.86 -16.91
C VAL A 175 -27.70 -7.55 -15.69
N LEU A 176 -28.18 -7.86 -14.48
CA LEU A 176 -27.41 -7.67 -13.25
C LEU A 176 -26.17 -8.55 -13.22
N PHE A 177 -26.29 -9.77 -13.72
CA PHE A 177 -25.16 -10.68 -13.86
C PHE A 177 -24.14 -10.15 -14.87
N LEU A 178 -24.56 -9.79 -16.09
CA LEU A 178 -23.67 -9.21 -17.10
C LEU A 178 -23.00 -7.92 -16.61
N PHE A 179 -23.75 -7.08 -15.90
CA PHE A 179 -23.21 -5.88 -15.26
C PHE A 179 -22.11 -6.22 -14.25
N THR A 180 -22.36 -7.19 -13.37
CA THR A 180 -21.40 -7.61 -12.33
C THR A 180 -20.13 -8.18 -12.96
N VAL A 181 -20.28 -9.00 -14.01
CA VAL A 181 -19.16 -9.53 -14.79
C VAL A 181 -18.32 -8.41 -15.39
N LEU A 182 -18.95 -7.44 -16.05
CA LEU A 182 -18.25 -6.33 -16.68
C LEU A 182 -17.57 -5.45 -15.63
N ALA A 183 -18.25 -5.15 -14.52
CA ALA A 183 -17.69 -4.35 -13.44
C ALA A 183 -16.44 -5.03 -12.84
N VAL A 184 -16.54 -6.30 -12.46
CA VAL A 184 -15.40 -7.05 -11.91
C VAL A 184 -14.25 -7.16 -12.92
N MET A 185 -14.55 -7.41 -14.20
CA MET A 185 -13.53 -7.46 -15.25
C MET A 185 -12.82 -6.11 -15.41
N SER A 186 -13.55 -4.99 -15.36
CA SER A 186 -12.96 -3.65 -15.40
C SER A 186 -12.09 -3.34 -14.18
N LEU A 187 -12.50 -3.78 -12.98
CA LEU A 187 -11.67 -3.64 -11.78
C LEU A 187 -10.37 -4.46 -11.90
N GLN A 188 -10.46 -5.69 -12.44
CA GLN A 188 -9.30 -6.54 -12.66
C GLN A 188 -8.34 -5.96 -13.70
N MET A 189 -8.86 -5.33 -14.76
CA MET A 189 -8.06 -4.63 -15.76
C MET A 189 -7.29 -3.45 -15.17
N ALA A 190 -7.93 -2.67 -14.30
CA ALA A 190 -7.27 -1.57 -13.60
C ALA A 190 -6.19 -2.10 -12.65
N GLN A 191 -6.47 -3.18 -11.91
CA GLN A 191 -5.51 -3.79 -10.98
C GLN A 191 -4.27 -4.33 -11.70
N MET A 192 -4.48 -5.18 -12.71
CA MET A 192 -3.39 -5.85 -13.45
C MET A 192 -2.70 -4.94 -14.47
N LYS A 193 -3.11 -3.66 -14.56
CA LYS A 193 -2.63 -2.66 -15.54
C LYS A 193 -2.66 -3.16 -16.99
N SER A 194 -3.53 -4.13 -17.28
CA SER A 194 -3.56 -4.87 -18.54
C SER A 194 -4.98 -5.20 -18.96
N LEU A 195 -5.23 -5.12 -20.27
CA LEU A 195 -6.53 -5.45 -20.86
C LEU A 195 -6.68 -6.93 -21.21
N THR A 196 -5.58 -7.68 -21.27
CA THR A 196 -5.57 -9.09 -21.70
C THR A 196 -5.32 -10.05 -20.54
N LYS A 197 -4.44 -9.69 -19.60
CA LYS A 197 -4.13 -10.50 -18.40
C LYS A 197 -5.39 -10.90 -17.59
N PRO A 198 -6.42 -10.06 -17.44
CA PRO A 198 -7.66 -10.46 -16.76
C PRO A 198 -8.43 -11.58 -17.48
N PHE A 199 -8.38 -11.65 -18.81
CA PHE A 199 -9.05 -12.71 -19.56
C PHE A 199 -8.31 -14.04 -19.44
N SER A 200 -6.97 -14.03 -19.47
CA SER A 200 -6.18 -15.24 -19.22
C SER A 200 -6.34 -15.72 -17.78
N SER A 201 -6.26 -14.81 -16.80
CA SER A 201 -6.54 -15.12 -15.39
C SER A 201 -7.94 -15.68 -15.18
N PHE A 202 -8.96 -15.12 -15.85
CA PHE A 202 -10.31 -15.68 -15.85
C PHE A 202 -10.39 -17.11 -16.40
N LEU A 203 -9.67 -17.41 -17.49
CA LEU A 203 -9.67 -18.73 -18.12
C LEU A 203 -8.90 -19.76 -17.29
N LEU A 204 -7.79 -19.35 -16.66
CA LEU A 204 -6.93 -20.20 -15.85
C LEU A 204 -7.53 -20.43 -14.45
N SER A 205 -8.03 -19.37 -13.81
CA SER A 205 -8.54 -19.36 -12.43
C SER A 205 -10.00 -18.86 -12.34
N PRO A 206 -10.97 -19.54 -13.00
CA PRO A 206 -12.38 -19.11 -13.02
C PRO A 206 -13.07 -19.12 -11.65
N ASP A 207 -12.55 -19.90 -10.70
CA ASP A 207 -12.99 -19.97 -9.31
C ASP A 207 -12.66 -18.68 -8.52
N ILE A 208 -11.47 -18.12 -8.67
CA ILE A 208 -11.10 -16.81 -8.10
C ILE A 208 -11.94 -15.67 -8.69
N PHE A 209 -12.15 -15.69 -10.01
CA PHE A 209 -13.04 -14.72 -10.64
C PHE A 209 -14.47 -14.83 -10.10
N ALA A 210 -14.96 -16.04 -9.84
CA ALA A 210 -16.26 -16.26 -9.23
C ALA A 210 -16.33 -15.71 -7.80
N CYS A 211 -15.25 -15.81 -7.01
CA CYS A 211 -15.17 -15.17 -5.69
C CYS A 211 -15.31 -13.66 -5.80
N ASN A 212 -14.63 -13.01 -6.75
CA ASN A 212 -14.78 -11.58 -7.01
C ASN A 212 -16.21 -11.20 -7.40
N LEU A 213 -16.85 -11.97 -8.29
CA LEU A 213 -18.26 -11.77 -8.65
C LEU A 213 -19.19 -11.91 -7.46
N LEU A 214 -18.96 -12.92 -6.62
CA LEU A 214 -19.78 -13.21 -5.46
C LEU A 214 -19.64 -12.11 -4.41
N CYS A 215 -18.42 -11.68 -4.09
CA CYS A 215 -18.15 -10.57 -3.20
C CYS A 215 -18.81 -9.27 -3.70
N PHE A 216 -18.61 -8.94 -4.98
CA PHE A 216 -19.20 -7.75 -5.58
C PHE A 216 -20.74 -7.81 -5.58
N ALA A 217 -21.33 -8.97 -5.85
CA ALA A 217 -22.79 -9.14 -5.83
C ALA A 217 -23.35 -9.10 -4.41
N ALA A 218 -22.67 -9.72 -3.45
CA ALA A 218 -23.08 -9.78 -2.04
C ALA A 218 -23.09 -8.37 -1.43
N LEU A 219 -21.99 -7.64 -1.56
CA LEU A 219 -21.91 -6.25 -1.10
C LEU A 219 -22.89 -5.35 -1.85
N GLY A 220 -23.17 -5.61 -3.12
CA GLY A 220 -24.17 -4.91 -3.91
C GLY A 220 -25.63 -5.27 -3.57
N ALA A 221 -25.89 -6.24 -2.70
CA ALA A 221 -27.24 -6.75 -2.45
C ALA A 221 -28.19 -5.69 -1.87
N PHE A 222 -27.66 -4.70 -1.12
CA PHE A 222 -28.47 -3.61 -0.56
C PHE A 222 -29.20 -2.81 -1.65
N VAL A 223 -28.65 -2.74 -2.87
CA VAL A 223 -29.24 -2.03 -4.02
C VAL A 223 -30.68 -2.48 -4.27
N PHE A 224 -31.02 -3.75 -3.98
CA PHE A 224 -32.36 -4.30 -4.20
C PHE A 224 -33.42 -3.77 -3.23
N TRP A 225 -33.03 -3.25 -2.06
CA TRP A 225 -33.97 -2.72 -1.06
C TRP A 225 -34.08 -1.19 -1.04
N VAL A 226 -33.12 -0.46 -1.62
CA VAL A 226 -33.10 1.02 -1.57
C VAL A 226 -34.25 1.58 -2.42
N ARG A 227 -34.83 2.71 -1.99
CA ARG A 227 -35.95 3.38 -2.69
C ARG A 227 -35.61 3.78 -4.13
N ARG A 228 -34.33 4.04 -4.41
CA ARG A 228 -33.77 4.44 -5.71
C ARG A 228 -32.64 3.47 -6.12
N PRO A 229 -32.97 2.27 -6.60
CA PRO A 229 -31.99 1.23 -6.89
C PRO A 229 -31.04 1.59 -8.03
N LYS A 230 -31.45 2.37 -9.04
CA LYS A 230 -30.52 2.78 -10.11
C LYS A 230 -29.46 3.74 -9.56
N VAL A 231 -29.88 4.71 -8.75
CA VAL A 231 -28.94 5.62 -8.05
C VAL A 231 -27.99 4.84 -7.15
N ALA A 232 -28.52 3.92 -6.33
CA ALA A 232 -27.72 3.09 -5.45
C ALA A 232 -26.69 2.24 -6.21
N LEU A 233 -27.08 1.65 -7.35
CA LEU A 233 -26.17 0.89 -8.20
C LEU A 233 -25.07 1.79 -8.77
N CYS A 234 -25.39 3.01 -9.23
CA CYS A 234 -24.39 3.94 -9.73
C CYS A 234 -23.41 4.39 -8.64
N CYS A 235 -23.88 4.73 -7.44
CA CYS A 235 -23.01 5.07 -6.31
C CYS A 235 -22.12 3.89 -5.91
N TYR A 236 -22.69 2.69 -5.84
CA TYR A 236 -21.94 1.46 -5.56
C TYR A 236 -20.84 1.20 -6.58
N SER A 237 -21.15 1.36 -7.87
CA SER A 237 -20.19 1.16 -8.96
C SER A 237 -19.10 2.24 -8.97
N ALA A 238 -19.48 3.50 -8.68
CA ALA A 238 -18.55 4.61 -8.60
C ALA A 238 -17.55 4.42 -7.46
N LEU A 239 -17.99 3.93 -6.30
CA LEU A 239 -17.10 3.60 -5.18
C LEU A 239 -16.00 2.61 -5.60
N TRP A 240 -16.39 1.47 -6.20
CA TRP A 240 -15.43 0.47 -6.66
C TRP A 240 -14.49 1.00 -7.74
N ALA A 241 -15.01 1.80 -8.68
CA ALA A 241 -14.18 2.41 -9.71
C ALA A 241 -13.17 3.40 -9.12
N ILE A 242 -13.56 4.20 -8.14
CA ILE A 242 -12.66 5.13 -7.42
C ILE A 242 -11.57 4.34 -6.71
N LEU A 243 -11.93 3.29 -5.96
CA LEU A 243 -10.95 2.43 -5.28
C LEU A 243 -9.97 1.80 -6.27
N ALA A 244 -10.43 1.32 -7.42
CA ALA A 244 -9.53 0.75 -8.44
C ALA A 244 -8.59 1.79 -9.06
N VAL A 245 -9.06 3.03 -9.27
CA VAL A 245 -8.19 4.13 -9.75
C VAL A 245 -7.16 4.49 -8.69
N ILE A 246 -7.57 4.62 -7.42
CA ILE A 246 -6.65 4.87 -6.29
C ILE A 246 -5.60 3.76 -6.21
N SER A 247 -6.03 2.49 -6.30
CA SER A 247 -5.14 1.33 -6.31
C SER A 247 -4.15 1.36 -7.48
N TYR A 248 -4.61 1.72 -8.68
CA TYR A 248 -3.75 1.86 -9.85
C TYR A 248 -2.67 2.94 -9.62
N CYS A 249 -3.08 4.12 -9.14
CA CYS A 249 -2.17 5.21 -8.81
C CYS A 249 -1.16 4.80 -7.73
N LYS A 250 -1.63 4.22 -6.61
CA LYS A 250 -0.79 3.77 -5.49
C LYS A 250 0.19 2.68 -5.94
N SER A 251 -0.30 1.66 -6.64
CA SER A 251 0.50 0.51 -7.12
C SER A 251 1.52 0.90 -8.19
N LYS A 252 1.32 2.03 -8.90
CA LYS A 252 2.34 2.56 -9.81
C LYS A 252 3.55 3.11 -9.05
N ASN A 253 3.35 3.64 -7.84
CA ASN A 253 4.37 4.38 -7.11
C ASN A 253 4.98 3.59 -5.93
N THR A 254 4.25 2.64 -5.35
CA THR A 254 4.66 1.95 -4.10
C THR A 254 4.64 0.42 -4.22
N PHE A 255 4.34 -0.10 -5.42
CA PHE A 255 4.13 -1.55 -5.66
C PHE A 255 3.07 -2.21 -4.76
N GLU A 256 2.26 -1.44 -4.03
CA GLU A 256 1.14 -1.93 -3.23
C GLU A 256 -0.21 -1.43 -3.78
N PRO A 257 -1.25 -2.28 -3.79
CA PRO A 257 -2.61 -1.86 -4.10
C PRO A 257 -3.22 -1.06 -2.93
N VAL A 258 -4.43 -0.53 -3.16
CA VAL A 258 -5.19 0.09 -2.06
C VAL A 258 -5.61 -0.96 -1.04
N LEU A 259 -5.37 -0.69 0.23
CA LEU A 259 -5.69 -1.53 1.37
C LEU A 259 -6.65 -0.79 2.31
N PHE A 260 -7.29 -1.53 3.21
CA PHE A 260 -8.11 -0.90 4.26
C PHE A 260 -7.27 -0.01 5.19
N LEU A 261 -6.05 -0.45 5.50
CA LEU A 261 -5.11 0.26 6.37
C LEU A 261 -4.69 1.64 5.81
N ASP A 262 -4.84 1.87 4.50
CA ASP A 262 -4.59 3.17 3.90
C ASP A 262 -5.52 4.28 4.43
N VAL A 263 -6.59 3.93 5.17
CA VAL A 263 -7.42 4.91 5.88
C VAL A 263 -6.62 5.74 6.88
N PHE A 264 -5.58 5.17 7.48
CA PHE A 264 -4.69 5.84 8.42
C PHE A 264 -3.70 6.78 7.71
N SER A 265 -3.49 6.58 6.40
CA SER A 265 -2.55 7.35 5.57
C SER A 265 -3.23 8.17 4.46
N LEU A 266 -4.51 8.54 4.65
CA LEU A 266 -5.29 9.26 3.63
C LEU A 266 -4.70 10.62 3.27
N LYS A 267 -4.16 11.34 4.26
CA LYS A 267 -3.57 12.67 4.04
C LYS A 267 -2.33 12.58 3.15
N GLU A 268 -1.51 11.57 3.41
CA GLU A 268 -0.30 11.20 2.66
C GLU A 268 -0.65 10.88 1.21
N GLY A 269 -1.62 9.99 1.01
CA GLY A 269 -2.04 9.57 -0.32
C GLY A 269 -2.58 10.72 -1.18
N VAL A 270 -3.35 11.63 -0.58
CA VAL A 270 -3.90 12.80 -1.30
C VAL A 270 -2.80 13.79 -1.69
N ARG A 271 -1.83 14.08 -0.81
CA ARG A 271 -0.73 15.00 -1.17
C ARG A 271 0.22 14.41 -2.18
N ALA A 272 0.59 13.14 -2.02
CA ALA A 272 1.36 12.42 -3.04
C ALA A 272 0.64 12.49 -4.40
N PHE A 273 -0.69 12.33 -4.43
CA PHE A 273 -1.44 12.51 -5.66
C PHE A 273 -1.28 13.92 -6.27
N PHE A 274 -1.36 14.99 -5.48
CA PHE A 274 -1.16 16.35 -6.01
C PHE A 274 0.29 16.66 -6.42
N ALA A 275 1.27 16.02 -5.77
CA ALA A 275 2.69 16.17 -6.07
C ALA A 275 3.10 15.47 -7.37
N TYR A 276 2.56 14.27 -7.62
CA TYR A 276 2.95 13.44 -8.77
C TYR A 276 2.15 13.74 -10.05
N TYR A 277 0.94 14.30 -9.94
CA TYR A 277 0.06 14.50 -11.10
C TYR A 277 -0.11 15.96 -11.47
N SER A 278 -0.04 16.25 -12.77
CA SER A 278 -0.20 17.61 -13.29
C SER A 278 -1.60 18.17 -13.03
N TRP A 279 -1.69 19.49 -12.89
CA TRP A 279 -2.97 20.19 -12.73
C TRP A 279 -3.98 19.89 -13.86
N PHE A 280 -3.51 19.64 -15.09
CA PHE A 280 -4.37 19.22 -16.20
C PHE A 280 -5.04 17.86 -15.94
N PHE A 281 -4.28 16.88 -15.44
CA PHE A 281 -4.81 15.57 -15.07
C PHE A 281 -5.84 15.70 -13.94
N ILE A 282 -5.51 16.47 -12.90
CA ILE A 282 -6.39 16.73 -11.76
C ILE A 282 -7.71 17.38 -12.22
N ILE A 283 -7.65 18.41 -13.06
CA ILE A 283 -8.83 19.06 -13.62
C ILE A 283 -9.66 18.06 -14.44
N GLY A 284 -9.00 17.23 -15.25
CA GLY A 284 -9.66 16.16 -16.00
C GLY A 284 -10.42 15.17 -15.10
N ALA A 285 -9.79 14.72 -14.02
CA ALA A 285 -10.40 13.85 -13.02
C ALA A 285 -11.60 14.52 -12.31
N CYS A 286 -11.46 15.80 -11.93
CA CYS A 286 -12.55 16.58 -11.35
C CYS A 286 -13.74 16.73 -12.29
N ILE A 287 -13.51 17.02 -13.57
CA ILE A 287 -14.57 17.09 -14.60
C ILE A 287 -15.26 15.73 -14.72
N LEU A 288 -14.51 14.63 -14.75
CA LEU A 288 -15.07 13.29 -14.81
C LEU A 288 -15.96 13.00 -13.59
N ILE A 289 -15.52 13.33 -12.38
CA ILE A 289 -16.30 13.18 -11.14
C ILE A 289 -17.59 14.00 -11.24
N VAL A 290 -17.53 15.26 -11.68
CA VAL A 290 -18.71 16.12 -11.86
C VAL A 290 -19.68 15.52 -12.88
N LEU A 291 -19.18 14.99 -14.00
CA LEU A 291 -20.01 14.33 -15.01
C LEU A 291 -20.68 13.06 -14.47
N VAL A 292 -19.96 12.24 -13.68
CA VAL A 292 -20.50 11.05 -13.01
C VAL A 292 -21.59 11.46 -12.02
N LEU A 293 -21.34 12.45 -11.16
CA LEU A 293 -22.32 12.97 -10.20
C LEU A 293 -23.54 13.58 -10.90
N ALA A 294 -23.35 14.35 -11.96
CA ALA A 294 -24.43 14.89 -12.78
C ALA A 294 -25.27 13.78 -13.42
N GLY A 295 -24.63 12.72 -13.91
CA GLY A 295 -25.29 11.51 -14.40
C GLY A 295 -26.13 10.83 -13.32
N ILE A 296 -25.58 10.66 -12.11
CA ILE A 296 -26.29 10.09 -10.95
C ILE A 296 -27.51 10.95 -10.57
N VAL A 297 -27.36 12.27 -10.51
CA VAL A 297 -28.44 13.22 -10.20
C VAL A 297 -29.53 13.17 -11.28
N PHE A 298 -29.15 13.21 -12.55
CA PHE A 298 -30.10 13.10 -13.67
C PHE A 298 -30.90 11.80 -13.63
N LEU A 299 -30.24 10.66 -13.32
CA LEU A 299 -30.90 9.37 -13.15
C LEU A 299 -31.83 9.37 -11.94
N SER A 300 -31.43 10.01 -10.83
CA SER A 300 -32.21 10.17 -9.60
C SER A 300 -33.51 10.96 -9.83
N LEU A 301 -33.48 11.94 -10.73
CA LEU A 301 -34.66 12.73 -11.11
C LEU A 301 -35.65 11.93 -11.96
N LYS A 302 -35.15 11.05 -12.85
CA LYS A 302 -35.99 10.21 -13.73
C LYS A 302 -36.46 8.91 -13.08
N GLU A 303 -35.84 8.49 -11.99
CA GLU A 303 -36.16 7.24 -11.34
C GLU A 303 -37.43 7.33 -10.49
N ARG A 304 -38.40 6.45 -10.77
CA ARG A 304 -39.58 6.28 -9.91
C ARG A 304 -39.17 5.63 -8.59
N LYS A 305 -39.46 6.33 -7.48
CA LYS A 305 -39.24 5.82 -6.12
C LYS A 305 -40.01 4.50 -5.93
N ARG A 306 -39.33 3.49 -5.40
CA ARG A 306 -39.94 2.22 -4.98
C ARG A 306 -40.31 2.29 -3.51
N ALA A 307 -41.46 1.72 -3.15
CA ALA A 307 -41.82 1.54 -1.75
C ALA A 307 -40.86 0.53 -1.09
N PHE A 308 -40.52 0.80 0.18
CA PHE A 308 -39.75 -0.13 0.99
C PHE A 308 -40.54 -1.44 1.15
N SER A 309 -39.85 -2.57 1.12
CA SER A 309 -40.47 -3.89 1.22
C SER A 309 -39.61 -4.78 2.09
N PHE A 310 -40.17 -5.19 3.24
CA PHE A 310 -39.52 -6.14 4.15
C PHE A 310 -39.13 -7.44 3.45
N VAL A 311 -39.96 -7.94 2.52
CA VAL A 311 -39.64 -9.15 1.74
C VAL A 311 -38.35 -8.96 0.95
N LYS A 312 -38.17 -7.83 0.25
CA LYS A 312 -36.95 -7.55 -0.52
C LYS A 312 -35.74 -7.33 0.37
N PHE A 313 -35.95 -6.69 1.53
CA PHE A 313 -34.92 -6.53 2.53
C PHE A 313 -34.41 -7.89 3.03
N PHE A 314 -35.31 -8.75 3.51
CA PHE A 314 -34.94 -10.09 3.98
C PHE A 314 -34.39 -10.99 2.87
N SER A 315 -34.86 -10.86 1.62
CA SER A 315 -34.27 -11.60 0.49
C SER A 315 -32.84 -11.15 0.18
N ALA A 316 -32.56 -9.84 0.23
CA ALA A 316 -31.21 -9.31 0.03
C ALA A 316 -30.29 -9.67 1.21
N ALA A 317 -30.78 -9.61 2.45
CA ALA A 317 -30.05 -10.05 3.63
C ALA A 317 -29.75 -11.56 3.58
N LEU A 318 -30.72 -12.38 3.18
CA LEU A 318 -30.51 -13.82 2.98
C LEU A 318 -29.48 -14.10 1.88
N PHE A 319 -29.55 -13.37 0.76
CA PHE A 319 -28.55 -13.49 -0.31
C PHE A 319 -27.15 -13.09 0.16
N PHE A 320 -27.04 -12.02 0.94
CA PHE A 320 -25.78 -11.62 1.57
C PHE A 320 -25.24 -12.72 2.48
N VAL A 321 -26.07 -13.27 3.39
CA VAL A 321 -25.68 -14.35 4.30
C VAL A 321 -25.26 -15.61 3.54
N ILE A 322 -26.02 -16.04 2.53
CA ILE A 322 -25.67 -17.21 1.71
C ILE A 322 -24.33 -16.98 0.97
N SER A 323 -24.14 -15.78 0.43
CA SER A 323 -22.90 -15.44 -0.28
C SER A 323 -21.71 -15.44 0.68
N PHE A 324 -21.87 -14.87 1.88
CA PHE A 324 -20.85 -14.87 2.92
C PHE A 324 -20.52 -16.29 3.41
N CYS A 325 -21.52 -17.12 3.68
CA CYS A 325 -21.29 -18.54 4.03
C CYS A 325 -20.59 -19.30 2.90
N SER A 326 -20.90 -19.01 1.64
CA SER A 326 -20.23 -19.63 0.50
C SER A 326 -18.76 -19.20 0.42
N LEU A 327 -18.46 -17.93 0.67
CA LEU A 327 -17.08 -17.43 0.76
C LEU A 327 -16.32 -18.09 1.93
N TYR A 328 -16.94 -18.22 3.10
CA TYR A 328 -16.36 -18.93 4.25
C TYR A 328 -16.09 -20.41 3.94
N CYS A 329 -16.99 -21.10 3.24
CA CYS A 329 -16.74 -22.47 2.80
C CYS A 329 -15.58 -22.57 1.79
N ILE A 330 -15.46 -21.61 0.86
CA ILE A 330 -14.33 -21.54 -0.10
C ILE A 330 -13.02 -21.24 0.62
N SER A 331 -13.09 -20.41 1.65
CA SER A 331 -12.02 -20.06 2.57
C SER A 331 -11.33 -21.31 3.14
N GLN A 332 -12.13 -22.30 3.56
CA GLN A 332 -11.65 -23.55 4.13
C GLN A 332 -11.07 -24.56 3.11
N LEU A 333 -11.04 -24.23 1.82
CA LEU A 333 -10.55 -25.10 0.75
C LEU A 333 -9.08 -24.78 0.35
N ASN A 334 -8.28 -24.18 1.23
CA ASN A 334 -6.89 -23.74 0.98
C ASN A 334 -6.69 -22.75 -0.17
N MET A 335 -7.75 -22.24 -0.81
CA MET A 335 -7.68 -21.20 -1.85
C MET A 335 -7.29 -19.81 -1.31
N MET A 336 -7.17 -19.67 0.00
CA MET A 336 -6.74 -18.44 0.67
C MET A 336 -5.26 -18.45 1.06
N TYR A 337 -4.57 -19.59 0.93
CA TYR A 337 -3.15 -19.67 1.21
C TYR A 337 -2.40 -18.72 0.27
N SER A 338 -1.63 -17.82 0.86
CA SER A 338 -0.81 -16.83 0.19
C SER A 338 0.64 -17.19 0.49
N GLU A 339 1.45 -17.41 -0.55
CA GLU A 339 2.91 -17.52 -0.41
C GLU A 339 3.62 -16.21 -0.80
N SER A 340 2.87 -15.16 -1.12
CA SER A 340 3.44 -13.89 -1.58
C SER A 340 3.80 -12.96 -0.43
N LYS A 341 5.05 -12.47 -0.45
CA LYS A 341 5.53 -11.39 0.42
C LYS A 341 4.91 -10.01 0.12
N THR A 342 4.19 -9.84 -1.00
CA THR A 342 3.58 -8.54 -1.38
C THR A 342 2.10 -8.60 -1.68
N ALA A 343 1.39 -7.55 -1.24
CA ALA A 343 -0.03 -7.32 -1.50
C ALA A 343 -0.38 -7.20 -2.99
N LYS A 344 0.54 -6.72 -3.84
CA LYS A 344 0.27 -6.58 -5.27
C LYS A 344 0.14 -7.92 -5.98
N ASN A 345 1.08 -8.83 -5.77
CA ASN A 345 1.02 -10.18 -6.34
C ASN A 345 -0.26 -10.89 -5.87
N GLU A 346 -0.68 -10.65 -4.63
CA GLU A 346 -1.93 -11.16 -4.10
C GLU A 346 -3.15 -10.58 -4.80
N TYR A 347 -3.21 -9.28 -5.09
CA TYR A 347 -4.33 -8.71 -5.86
C TYR A 347 -4.32 -9.13 -7.32
N ASP A 348 -3.14 -9.31 -7.91
CA ASP A 348 -2.98 -9.78 -9.28
C ASP A 348 -3.46 -11.25 -9.41
N THR A 349 -3.22 -12.09 -8.40
CA THR A 349 -3.68 -13.49 -8.39
C THR A 349 -5.12 -13.67 -7.92
N LYS A 350 -5.52 -13.04 -6.80
CA LYS A 350 -6.83 -13.19 -6.13
C LYS A 350 -7.91 -12.23 -6.65
N GLY A 351 -7.51 -11.20 -7.38
CA GLY A 351 -8.39 -10.20 -7.97
C GLY A 351 -8.85 -9.10 -7.03
N PHE A 352 -9.24 -7.96 -7.61
CA PHE A 352 -9.37 -6.69 -6.87
C PHE A 352 -10.38 -6.72 -5.72
N VAL A 353 -11.61 -7.17 -5.98
CA VAL A 353 -12.71 -7.10 -5.01
C VAL A 353 -12.49 -8.09 -3.87
N PHE A 354 -12.12 -9.32 -4.22
CA PHE A 354 -11.87 -10.37 -3.25
C PHE A 354 -10.60 -10.09 -2.45
N GLY A 355 -9.51 -9.69 -3.10
CA GLY A 355 -8.27 -9.25 -2.45
C GLY A 355 -8.52 -8.13 -1.46
N PHE A 356 -9.17 -7.04 -1.89
CA PHE A 356 -9.49 -5.93 -1.00
C PHE A 356 -10.23 -6.37 0.26
N LEU A 357 -11.29 -7.17 0.13
CA LEU A 357 -12.07 -7.61 1.29
C LEU A 357 -11.33 -8.60 2.18
N PHE A 358 -10.62 -9.55 1.58
CA PHE A 358 -9.85 -10.56 2.30
C PHE A 358 -8.80 -9.87 3.17
N TYR A 359 -7.97 -9.01 2.57
CA TYR A 359 -6.94 -8.28 3.31
C TYR A 359 -7.49 -7.19 4.23
N SER A 360 -8.68 -6.64 3.95
CA SER A 360 -9.36 -5.78 4.93
C SER A 360 -9.72 -6.55 6.20
N LEU A 361 -10.18 -7.80 6.08
CA LEU A 361 -10.52 -8.64 7.24
C LEU A 361 -9.28 -9.18 7.96
N ASP A 362 -8.20 -9.39 7.21
CA ASP A 362 -6.92 -9.88 7.71
C ASP A 362 -6.00 -8.74 8.21
N SER A 363 -6.45 -7.49 8.16
CA SER A 363 -5.65 -6.31 8.53
C SER A 363 -5.45 -6.12 10.04
N PHE A 364 -6.05 -6.99 10.86
CA PHE A 364 -5.93 -6.95 12.32
C PHE A 364 -4.81 -7.88 12.75
N VAL A 365 -4.00 -7.42 13.70
CA VAL A 365 -2.97 -8.29 14.28
C VAL A 365 -3.67 -9.37 15.11
N VAL A 366 -3.32 -10.62 14.82
CA VAL A 366 -3.88 -11.80 15.49
C VAL A 366 -2.83 -12.35 16.46
N GLU A 367 -3.28 -12.75 17.64
CA GLU A 367 -2.46 -13.46 18.62
C GLU A 367 -1.87 -14.75 18.00
N PRO A 368 -0.54 -14.96 18.05
CA PRO A 368 0.10 -16.14 17.47
C PRO A 368 -0.37 -17.46 18.08
N GLU A 369 -0.36 -18.54 17.29
CA GLU A 369 -0.73 -19.87 17.80
C GLU A 369 0.26 -20.35 18.88
N GLY A 370 -0.27 -20.69 20.05
CA GLY A 370 0.53 -21.15 21.18
C GLY A 370 1.07 -20.04 22.08
N TYR A 371 0.79 -18.76 21.77
CA TYR A 371 1.11 -17.65 22.66
C TYR A 371 0.44 -17.83 24.04
N THR A 372 1.25 -17.71 25.09
CA THR A 372 0.78 -17.55 26.47
C THR A 372 1.78 -16.69 27.23
N PRO A 373 1.39 -16.00 28.32
CA PRO A 373 2.35 -15.24 29.13
C PRO A 373 3.53 -16.08 29.64
N ASN A 374 3.35 -17.38 29.88
CA ASN A 374 4.42 -18.29 30.31
C ASN A 374 5.47 -18.56 29.20
N VAL A 375 5.11 -18.40 27.92
CA VAL A 375 6.08 -18.52 26.82
C VAL A 375 7.13 -17.43 26.94
N ILE A 376 6.73 -16.21 27.31
CA ILE A 376 7.66 -15.09 27.50
C ILE A 376 8.67 -15.39 28.62
N GLU A 377 8.22 -15.94 29.75
CA GLU A 377 9.13 -16.38 30.82
C GLU A 377 10.11 -17.48 30.35
N THR A 378 9.66 -18.36 29.45
CA THR A 378 10.51 -19.42 28.86
C THR A 378 11.54 -18.82 27.90
N ILE A 379 11.14 -17.81 27.12
CA ILE A 379 12.04 -17.07 26.24
C ILE A 379 13.11 -16.35 27.04
N ASP A 380 12.74 -15.65 28.11
CA ASP A 380 13.69 -14.98 29.00
C ASP A 380 14.71 -15.96 29.61
N GLN A 381 14.26 -17.13 30.05
CA GLN A 381 15.14 -18.18 30.57
C GLN A 381 16.09 -18.70 29.48
N THR A 382 15.60 -18.94 28.27
CA THR A 382 16.41 -19.42 27.15
C THR A 382 17.46 -18.41 26.74
N ILE A 383 17.10 -17.11 26.68
CA ILE A 383 18.07 -16.03 26.47
C ILE A 383 19.11 -16.06 27.59
N ALA A 384 18.71 -16.14 28.86
CA ALA A 384 19.67 -16.15 29.98
C ALA A 384 20.62 -17.37 29.98
N GLU A 385 20.18 -18.52 29.47
CA GLU A 385 20.98 -19.75 29.38
C GLU A 385 21.93 -19.75 28.18
N ASN A 386 21.49 -19.24 27.03
CA ASN A 386 22.22 -19.36 25.75
C ASN A 386 22.97 -18.08 25.34
N PHE A 387 22.58 -16.91 25.86
CA PHE A 387 23.24 -15.65 25.54
C PHE A 387 24.46 -15.42 26.44
N VAL A 388 25.61 -15.14 25.84
CA VAL A 388 26.84 -14.76 26.55
C VAL A 388 27.08 -13.26 26.35
N PRO A 389 26.95 -12.43 27.41
CA PRO A 389 27.23 -11.00 27.34
C PRO A 389 28.69 -10.70 27.01
N TYR A 390 28.94 -9.65 26.22
CA TYR A 390 30.29 -9.21 25.84
C TYR A 390 30.98 -8.31 26.88
N GLY A 391 30.28 -7.86 27.93
CA GLY A 391 30.87 -6.94 28.92
C GLY A 391 31.28 -5.59 28.31
N ASP A 392 32.07 -4.79 29.04
CA ASP A 392 32.54 -3.46 28.60
C ASP A 392 33.76 -3.52 27.66
N GLU A 393 33.88 -4.55 26.82
CA GLU A 393 35.08 -4.77 26.00
C GLU A 393 35.12 -3.90 24.72
N SER A 394 33.99 -3.36 24.27
CA SER A 394 33.93 -2.54 23.06
C SER A 394 34.47 -1.13 23.30
N ASN A 395 35.48 -0.75 22.53
CA ASN A 395 36.06 0.60 22.52
C ASN A 395 35.42 1.52 21.48
N VAL A 396 34.31 1.12 20.85
CA VAL A 396 33.64 1.94 19.84
C VAL A 396 33.12 3.24 20.47
N GLN A 397 33.43 4.35 19.82
CA GLN A 397 32.98 5.68 20.20
C GLN A 397 31.83 6.13 19.30
N ASN A 398 31.98 5.97 17.98
CA ASN A 398 30.95 6.34 17.01
C ASN A 398 30.44 5.10 16.27
N VAL A 399 29.13 4.89 16.30
CA VAL A 399 28.42 3.88 15.49
C VAL A 399 27.50 4.63 14.54
N ILE A 400 27.81 4.57 13.25
CA ILE A 400 27.03 5.26 12.21
C ILE A 400 26.38 4.18 11.33
N VAL A 401 25.08 4.28 11.13
CA VAL A 401 24.34 3.39 10.24
C VAL A 401 23.60 4.24 9.22
N ILE A 402 23.76 3.94 7.93
CA ILE A 402 23.11 4.68 6.85
C ILE A 402 22.32 3.71 5.98
N GLN A 403 21.00 3.85 6.05
CA GLN A 403 20.06 3.22 5.13
C GLN A 403 20.08 3.99 3.80
N LEU A 404 20.50 3.31 2.74
CA LEU A 404 20.60 3.85 1.39
C LEU A 404 19.31 3.55 0.61
N GLU A 405 18.55 4.60 0.33
CA GLU A 405 17.29 4.52 -0.41
C GLU A 405 17.47 3.89 -1.79
N SER A 406 16.67 2.88 -2.11
CA SER A 406 16.64 2.21 -3.41
C SER A 406 18.00 1.68 -3.90
N PHE A 407 18.92 1.36 -2.98
CA PHE A 407 20.29 0.93 -3.33
C PHE A 407 20.37 -0.53 -3.77
N GLY A 408 20.95 -0.75 -4.95
CA GLY A 408 21.34 -2.05 -5.49
C GLY A 408 22.58 -1.96 -6.38
N ASP A 409 23.39 -3.01 -6.41
CA ASP A 409 24.56 -3.10 -7.29
C ASP A 409 24.09 -3.26 -8.74
N PRO A 410 24.44 -2.32 -9.65
CA PRO A 410 24.01 -2.39 -11.04
C PRO A 410 24.36 -3.71 -11.72
N TYR A 411 25.49 -4.35 -11.38
CA TYR A 411 25.89 -5.62 -11.99
C TYR A 411 25.03 -6.82 -11.59
N ASP A 412 24.11 -6.67 -10.63
CA ASP A 412 23.16 -7.71 -10.28
C ASP A 412 21.89 -7.66 -11.12
N PHE A 413 21.70 -6.58 -11.89
CA PHE A 413 20.57 -6.48 -12.80
C PHE A 413 20.79 -7.29 -14.08
N PRO A 414 19.73 -7.95 -14.61
CA PRO A 414 19.86 -8.86 -15.74
C PRO A 414 20.32 -8.15 -17.01
N GLY A 415 21.27 -8.76 -17.72
CA GLY A 415 21.69 -8.36 -19.06
C GLY A 415 22.55 -7.09 -19.15
N ILE A 416 22.77 -6.36 -18.06
CA ILE A 416 23.48 -5.08 -18.07
C ILE A 416 24.96 -5.22 -18.42
N ILE A 417 25.45 -4.30 -19.24
CA ILE A 417 26.86 -4.12 -19.59
C ILE A 417 27.21 -2.65 -19.37
N LEU A 418 28.23 -2.41 -18.56
CA LEU A 418 28.72 -1.07 -18.22
C LEU A 418 30.17 -0.91 -18.67
N GLU A 419 30.53 0.30 -19.11
CA GLU A 419 31.90 0.66 -19.52
C GLU A 419 32.92 0.55 -18.38
N GLU A 420 32.54 0.99 -17.20
CA GLU A 420 33.33 0.97 -15.97
C GLU A 420 32.41 0.74 -14.75
N ASP A 421 32.98 0.53 -13.57
CA ASP A 421 32.22 0.37 -12.33
C ASP A 421 31.63 1.74 -11.93
N PRO A 422 30.29 1.89 -11.82
CA PRO A 422 29.67 3.16 -11.47
C PRO A 422 29.78 3.52 -9.97
N MET A 423 30.25 2.60 -9.13
CA MET A 423 30.41 2.81 -7.68
C MET A 423 31.78 2.33 -7.17
N PRO A 424 32.90 2.85 -7.71
CA PRO A 424 34.23 2.32 -7.45
C PRO A 424 34.67 2.48 -5.99
N PHE A 425 34.24 3.53 -5.27
CA PHE A 425 34.61 3.70 -3.87
C PHE A 425 33.87 2.70 -2.97
N ILE A 426 32.55 2.57 -3.14
CA ILE A 426 31.73 1.55 -2.46
C ILE A 426 32.28 0.15 -2.76
N ARG A 427 32.63 -0.15 -4.01
CA ARG A 427 33.28 -1.42 -4.39
C ARG A 427 34.57 -1.66 -3.61
N SER A 428 35.36 -0.61 -3.39
CA SER A 428 36.58 -0.71 -2.59
C SER A 428 36.27 -1.04 -1.12
N LEU A 429 35.19 -0.50 -0.54
CA LEU A 429 34.75 -0.84 0.81
C LEU A 429 34.31 -2.30 0.88
N MET A 430 33.45 -2.74 -0.05
CA MET A 430 33.00 -4.13 -0.13
C MET A 430 34.17 -5.12 -0.26
N ASN A 431 35.24 -4.76 -0.96
CA ASN A 431 36.41 -5.62 -1.10
C ASN A 431 37.27 -5.70 0.18
N ASN A 432 37.37 -4.61 0.94
CA ASN A 432 38.31 -4.50 2.06
C ASN A 432 37.67 -4.70 3.45
N TYR A 433 36.36 -4.52 3.59
CA TYR A 433 35.61 -4.63 4.85
C TYR A 433 34.45 -5.62 4.71
N SER A 434 33.73 -5.88 5.82
CA SER A 434 32.56 -6.74 5.84
C SER A 434 31.48 -6.22 4.89
N SER A 435 30.93 -7.13 4.09
CA SER A 435 29.90 -6.83 3.09
C SER A 435 29.16 -8.10 2.72
N GLY A 436 27.89 -7.99 2.35
CA GLY A 436 27.08 -9.13 1.91
C GLY A 436 25.73 -8.67 1.40
N TYR A 437 24.76 -9.58 1.41
CA TYR A 437 23.37 -9.29 1.05
C TYR A 437 22.45 -9.60 2.21
N VAL A 438 21.42 -8.77 2.37
CA VAL A 438 20.35 -8.91 3.37
C VAL A 438 19.01 -9.05 2.68
N GLU A 439 18.16 -9.89 3.25
CA GLU A 439 16.78 -10.01 2.83
C GLU A 439 15.96 -8.86 3.44
N VAL A 440 15.27 -8.09 2.59
CA VAL A 440 14.49 -6.90 2.97
C VAL A 440 12.99 -7.15 2.84
N PRO A 441 12.15 -6.50 3.67
CA PRO A 441 10.72 -6.80 3.72
C PRO A 441 9.91 -6.21 2.55
N VAL A 442 10.54 -5.39 1.70
CA VAL A 442 9.85 -4.59 0.68
C VAL A 442 10.62 -4.50 -0.62
N PHE A 443 9.90 -4.16 -1.70
CA PHE A 443 10.46 -3.94 -3.03
C PHE A 443 9.87 -2.68 -3.65
N GLY A 444 10.74 -1.75 -4.08
CA GLY A 444 10.35 -0.55 -4.82
C GLY A 444 9.61 0.53 -4.03
N GLY A 445 9.63 0.49 -2.70
CA GLY A 445 9.09 1.54 -1.83
C GLY A 445 8.89 1.09 -0.38
N LEU A 446 8.35 2.01 0.44
CA LEU A 446 8.03 1.81 1.87
C LEU A 446 9.27 1.59 2.76
N THR A 447 10.32 2.36 2.50
CA THR A 447 11.55 2.57 3.28
C THR A 447 11.42 2.38 4.80
N VAL A 448 10.33 2.87 5.41
CA VAL A 448 10.07 2.76 6.88
C VAL A 448 9.88 1.33 7.38
N LYS A 449 9.52 0.39 6.51
CA LYS A 449 9.43 -1.04 6.87
C LYS A 449 10.82 -1.63 7.09
N SER A 450 11.79 -1.28 6.25
CA SER A 450 13.19 -1.66 6.43
C SER A 450 13.80 -0.99 7.66
N GLU A 451 13.47 0.29 7.87
CA GLU A 451 13.83 1.08 9.06
C GLU A 451 13.34 0.42 10.35
N PHE A 452 12.08 -0.03 10.36
CA PHE A 452 11.46 -0.77 11.47
C PHE A 452 12.23 -2.05 11.81
N GLU A 453 12.48 -2.90 10.81
CA GLU A 453 13.12 -4.20 11.05
C GLU A 453 14.53 -4.04 11.60
N PHE A 454 15.32 -3.14 11.00
CA PHE A 454 16.68 -2.89 11.45
C PHE A 454 16.72 -2.33 12.88
N LEU A 455 15.95 -1.27 13.16
CA LEU A 455 16.01 -0.57 14.45
C LEU A 455 15.38 -1.35 15.60
N THR A 456 14.37 -2.17 15.36
CA THR A 456 13.65 -2.89 16.44
C THR A 456 14.04 -4.36 16.55
N GLY A 457 14.59 -4.95 15.49
CA GLY A 457 14.79 -6.40 15.41
C GLY A 457 13.49 -7.19 15.29
N LEU A 458 12.35 -6.55 15.01
CA LEU A 458 11.06 -7.20 14.77
C LEU A 458 10.85 -7.39 13.26
N SER A 459 9.98 -8.32 12.87
CA SER A 459 9.73 -8.64 11.45
C SER A 459 8.39 -8.10 10.95
N ILE A 460 8.39 -7.55 9.74
CA ILE A 460 7.18 -7.16 9.01
C ILE A 460 6.36 -8.39 8.61
N GLU A 461 6.99 -9.55 8.40
CA GLU A 461 6.29 -10.78 7.99
C GLU A 461 5.35 -11.32 9.08
N ASN A 462 5.67 -11.04 10.35
CA ASN A 462 4.83 -11.35 11.50
C ASN A 462 3.67 -10.36 11.70
N LEU A 463 3.53 -9.33 10.85
CA LEU A 463 2.45 -8.36 10.89
C LEU A 463 1.47 -8.56 9.73
N PRO A 464 0.21 -8.07 9.86
CA PRO A 464 -0.75 -8.16 8.77
C PRO A 464 -0.22 -7.62 7.44
N LEU A 465 -0.63 -8.23 6.33
CA LEU A 465 -0.16 -7.80 5.02
C LEU A 465 -0.49 -6.33 4.74
N GLY A 466 0.56 -5.55 4.44
CA GLY A 466 0.45 -4.11 4.17
C GLY A 466 0.33 -3.24 5.43
N TYR A 467 0.56 -3.81 6.62
CA TYR A 467 0.73 -3.05 7.85
C TYR A 467 1.99 -2.17 7.75
N ASN A 468 1.86 -0.92 8.20
CA ASN A 468 2.94 0.03 8.33
C ASN A 468 3.07 0.44 9.81
N PRO A 469 4.08 -0.08 10.54
CA PRO A 469 4.23 0.16 11.97
C PRO A 469 4.30 1.63 12.35
N TYR A 470 4.89 2.48 11.51
CA TYR A 470 5.15 3.89 11.82
C TYR A 470 3.83 4.65 12.00
N VAL A 471 2.94 4.56 11.02
CA VAL A 471 1.69 5.33 10.98
C VAL A 471 0.49 4.66 11.66
N GLN A 472 0.69 3.43 12.15
CA GLN A 472 -0.39 2.65 12.77
C GLN A 472 -0.13 2.34 14.25
N TYR A 473 1.12 2.41 14.70
CA TYR A 473 1.48 1.98 16.05
C TYR A 473 2.57 2.83 16.70
N LEU A 474 3.74 2.93 16.07
CA LEU A 474 4.94 3.47 16.72
C LEU A 474 4.90 4.96 17.00
N TYR A 475 4.07 5.75 16.32
CA TYR A 475 4.00 7.19 16.55
C TYR A 475 3.47 7.54 17.96
N GLU A 476 2.73 6.64 18.61
CA GLU A 476 2.16 6.82 19.95
C GLU A 476 2.70 5.82 20.99
N ASN A 477 3.41 4.76 20.57
CA ASN A 477 3.77 3.65 21.46
C ASN A 477 5.28 3.40 21.45
N PRO A 478 5.96 3.48 22.61
CA PRO A 478 7.37 3.18 22.71
C PRO A 478 7.62 1.68 22.55
N VAL A 479 8.68 1.33 21.82
CA VAL A 479 9.11 -0.06 21.58
C VAL A 479 10.60 -0.17 21.89
N ASP A 480 11.07 -1.35 22.29
CA ASP A 480 12.51 -1.60 22.43
C ASP A 480 13.21 -1.42 21.07
N SER A 481 14.38 -0.81 21.07
CA SER A 481 15.08 -0.47 19.84
C SER A 481 16.58 -0.39 20.06
N LEU A 482 17.32 -0.41 18.95
CA LEU A 482 18.76 -0.19 18.94
C LEU A 482 19.14 1.20 19.46
N ALA A 483 18.36 2.24 19.14
CA ALA A 483 18.57 3.57 19.68
C ALA A 483 18.40 3.61 21.21
N ARG A 484 17.36 2.97 21.77
CA ARG A 484 17.21 2.86 23.23
C ARG A 484 18.37 2.12 23.88
N TYR A 485 18.85 1.05 23.26
CA TYR A 485 20.02 0.33 23.73
C TYR A 485 21.26 1.23 23.78
N PHE A 486 21.59 1.92 22.68
CA PHE A 486 22.73 2.83 22.63
C PHE A 486 22.60 3.97 23.65
N LYS A 487 21.42 4.59 23.74
CA LYS A 487 21.12 5.61 24.76
C LYS A 487 21.35 5.10 26.18
N SER A 488 20.87 3.89 26.49
CA SER A 488 21.04 3.27 27.81
C SER A 488 22.50 2.92 28.16
N THR A 489 23.36 2.80 27.15
CA THR A 489 24.80 2.51 27.30
C THR A 489 25.67 3.75 27.17
N GLY A 490 25.07 4.94 27.22
CA GLY A 490 25.75 6.23 27.30
C GLY A 490 26.12 6.85 25.95
N PHE A 491 25.51 6.39 24.85
CA PHE A 491 25.61 7.06 23.57
C PHE A 491 24.56 8.17 23.47
N GLU A 492 24.93 9.27 22.81
CA GLU A 492 23.96 10.21 22.26
C GLU A 492 23.46 9.67 20.92
N THR A 493 22.15 9.71 20.71
CA THR A 493 21.47 9.03 19.61
C THR A 493 20.82 10.03 18.66
N THR A 494 21.25 10.05 17.40
CA THR A 494 20.79 11.03 16.41
C THR A 494 20.25 10.34 15.16
N ALA A 495 19.01 10.63 14.80
CA ALA A 495 18.43 10.24 13.52
C ALA A 495 18.57 11.38 12.50
N ILE A 496 18.92 11.08 11.24
CA ILE A 496 19.09 12.07 10.16
C ILE A 496 18.31 11.61 8.92
N HIS A 497 17.48 12.48 8.36
CA HIS A 497 16.78 12.21 7.11
C HIS A 497 16.66 13.48 6.28
N ASN A 498 17.20 13.47 5.05
CA ASN A 498 17.17 14.61 4.12
C ASN A 498 15.83 14.73 3.35
N TYR A 499 14.73 14.44 4.05
CA TYR A 499 13.36 14.63 3.60
C TYR A 499 12.45 15.13 4.75
N GLN A 500 11.20 15.44 4.42
CA GLN A 500 10.23 16.09 5.33
C GLN A 500 10.07 15.33 6.65
N GLY A 501 10.20 16.04 7.78
CA GLY A 501 10.22 15.42 9.12
C GLY A 501 8.94 14.70 9.53
N GLU A 502 7.79 15.17 9.05
CA GLU A 502 6.49 14.58 9.36
C GLU A 502 6.15 13.39 8.41
N PHE A 503 6.99 13.12 7.41
CA PHE A 503 6.75 12.01 6.49
C PHE A 503 6.83 10.68 7.25
N PHE A 504 5.78 9.85 7.10
CA PHE A 504 5.52 8.66 7.94
C PHE A 504 5.57 8.91 9.47
N GLN A 505 5.26 10.11 9.94
CA GLN A 505 5.31 10.46 11.38
C GLN A 505 6.68 10.24 12.03
N ARG A 506 7.78 10.32 11.27
CA ARG A 506 9.14 10.10 11.81
C ARG A 506 9.47 10.98 13.02
N HIS A 507 9.05 12.24 13.01
CA HIS A 507 9.25 13.13 14.15
C HIS A 507 8.65 12.62 15.48
N GLU A 508 7.54 11.86 15.45
CA GLU A 508 6.96 11.20 16.63
C GLU A 508 7.60 9.82 16.84
N VAL A 509 7.76 9.03 15.77
CA VAL A 509 8.29 7.67 15.85
C VAL A 509 9.71 7.63 16.40
N TYR A 510 10.61 8.52 15.96
CA TYR A 510 11.98 8.55 16.48
C TYR A 510 12.05 8.94 17.96
N GLN A 511 11.10 9.73 18.45
CA GLN A 511 10.95 9.97 19.89
C GLN A 511 10.62 8.68 20.63
N GLN A 512 9.66 7.90 20.13
CA GLN A 512 9.20 6.63 20.71
C GLN A 512 10.26 5.51 20.60
N LEU A 513 11.06 5.53 19.54
CA LEU A 513 12.24 4.67 19.38
C LEU A 513 13.44 5.13 20.21
N GLY A 514 13.34 6.25 20.92
CA GLY A 514 14.31 6.67 21.94
C GLY A 514 15.54 7.41 21.43
N PHE A 515 15.50 8.00 20.24
CA PHE A 515 16.54 8.93 19.78
C PHE A 515 16.59 10.20 20.64
N ASP A 516 17.76 10.79 20.85
CA ASP A 516 17.92 12.10 21.50
C ASP A 516 17.60 13.23 20.51
N TYR A 517 18.07 13.10 19.27
CA TYR A 517 17.88 14.10 18.24
C TYR A 517 17.29 13.50 16.96
N TYR A 518 16.44 14.27 16.28
CA TYR A 518 16.05 14.01 14.90
C TYR A 518 16.32 15.23 14.03
N VAL A 519 17.15 15.08 12.99
CA VAL A 519 17.48 16.11 12.00
C VAL A 519 16.70 15.82 10.70
N PRO A 520 15.49 16.39 10.53
CA PRO A 520 14.79 16.35 9.26
C PRO A 520 15.33 17.41 8.30
N TYR A 521 14.92 17.35 7.03
CA TYR A 521 15.36 18.33 6.04
C TYR A 521 15.02 19.78 6.45
N GLU A 522 13.90 20.01 7.15
CA GLU A 522 13.54 21.36 7.62
C GLU A 522 14.57 21.98 8.57
N CYS A 523 15.51 21.20 9.11
CA CYS A 523 16.62 21.66 9.96
C CYS A 523 17.97 21.74 9.21
N MET A 524 18.01 21.45 7.90
CA MET A 524 19.24 21.39 7.12
C MET A 524 19.42 22.71 6.34
N ALA A 525 20.34 23.55 6.77
CA ALA A 525 20.56 24.87 6.16
C ALA A 525 21.20 24.78 4.76
N ASP A 526 22.07 23.79 4.56
CA ASP A 526 22.84 23.53 3.34
C ASP A 526 22.10 22.62 2.34
N ILE A 527 20.82 22.28 2.61
CA ILE A 527 20.03 21.41 1.74
C ILE A 527 19.84 22.02 0.34
N ILE A 528 20.34 21.28 -0.65
CA ILE A 528 20.13 21.60 -2.06
C ILE A 528 18.88 20.84 -2.53
N LYS A 529 17.81 21.59 -2.80
CA LYS A 529 16.60 21.07 -3.44
C LYS A 529 16.76 21.23 -4.94
N ASP A 530 16.80 20.10 -5.66
CA ASP A 530 16.64 20.14 -7.12
C ASP A 530 15.21 20.58 -7.44
N PRO A 531 14.97 21.70 -8.14
CA PRO A 531 13.61 22.16 -8.45
C PRO A 531 12.77 21.16 -9.26
N SER A 532 13.43 20.21 -9.92
CA SER A 532 12.78 19.10 -10.64
C SER A 532 12.42 17.92 -9.74
N ARG A 533 12.90 17.91 -8.49
CA ARG A 533 12.66 16.87 -7.48
C ARG A 533 11.99 17.47 -6.25
N ILE A 534 11.39 16.60 -5.44
CA ILE A 534 10.69 17.00 -4.21
C ILE A 534 11.57 16.73 -2.98
N TRP A 535 12.75 16.14 -3.16
CA TRP A 535 13.64 15.68 -2.09
C TRP A 535 15.08 16.21 -2.25
N GLY A 536 15.85 16.19 -1.16
CA GLY A 536 17.21 16.74 -1.10
C GLY A 536 18.30 15.83 -1.67
N ASN A 537 19.48 16.40 -1.90
CA ASN A 537 20.70 15.66 -2.22
C ASN A 537 21.29 14.99 -0.96
N ASP A 538 21.96 13.86 -1.11
CA ASP A 538 22.56 13.11 -0.01
C ASP A 538 23.88 13.72 0.49
N SER A 539 24.49 14.66 -0.24
CA SER A 539 25.76 15.30 0.17
C SER A 539 25.71 15.98 1.55
N VAL A 540 24.51 16.39 1.98
CA VAL A 540 24.28 17.01 3.31
C VAL A 540 24.59 16.06 4.47
N PHE A 541 24.60 14.75 4.24
CA PHE A 541 24.91 13.77 5.28
C PHE A 541 26.30 13.96 5.87
N VAL A 542 27.28 14.38 5.07
CA VAL A 542 28.66 14.59 5.55
C VAL A 542 28.67 15.64 6.67
N ASN A 543 28.06 16.80 6.41
CA ASN A 543 28.03 17.93 7.34
C ASN A 543 27.17 17.62 8.58
N HIS A 544 26.00 17.01 8.40
CA HIS A 544 25.11 16.75 9.55
C HIS A 544 25.55 15.56 10.42
N ILE A 545 26.27 14.59 9.87
CA ILE A 545 26.94 13.57 10.68
C ILE A 545 28.11 14.22 11.44
N GLU A 546 28.95 15.02 10.79
CA GLU A 546 30.04 15.74 11.46
C GLU A 546 29.51 16.61 12.62
N GLN A 547 28.43 17.36 12.38
CA GLN A 547 27.76 18.17 13.39
C GLN A 547 27.25 17.34 14.58
N ALA A 548 26.73 16.14 14.33
CA ALA A 548 26.29 15.25 15.40
C ALA A 548 27.46 14.75 16.25
N LEU A 549 28.58 14.38 15.61
CA LEU A 549 29.77 13.94 16.32
C LEU A 549 30.39 15.08 17.14
N ASP A 550 30.49 16.28 16.56
CA ASP A 550 31.10 17.44 17.21
C ASP A 550 30.27 17.97 18.39
N HIS A 551 28.95 17.89 18.31
CA HIS A 551 28.04 18.34 19.39
C HIS A 551 28.29 17.59 20.70
N ASN A 552 28.54 16.28 20.63
CA ASN A 552 28.83 15.45 21.79
C ASN A 552 30.33 15.42 22.17
N GLY A 553 31.21 16.04 21.37
CA GLY A 553 32.65 16.10 21.60
C GLY A 553 33.27 14.70 21.78
N ASP A 554 33.96 14.47 22.90
CA ASP A 554 34.58 13.17 23.23
C ASP A 554 33.56 12.09 23.68
N GLY A 555 32.26 12.36 23.59
CA GLY A 555 31.19 11.42 23.91
C GLY A 555 31.08 10.26 22.91
N LYS A 556 30.15 9.33 23.18
CA LYS A 556 29.82 8.22 22.27
C LYS A 556 28.59 8.57 21.43
N ASN A 557 28.61 8.28 20.14
CA ASN A 557 27.54 8.67 19.22
C ASN A 557 26.96 7.47 18.48
N PHE A 558 25.64 7.34 18.46
CA PHE A 558 24.92 6.46 17.56
C PHE A 558 24.13 7.32 16.56
N VAL A 559 24.54 7.31 15.30
CA VAL A 559 23.90 8.09 14.24
C VAL A 559 23.22 7.15 13.26
N PHE A 560 21.91 7.32 13.07
CA PHE A 560 21.13 6.58 12.10
C PHE A 560 20.64 7.50 10.98
N GLY A 561 21.12 7.28 9.77
CA GLY A 561 20.81 8.06 8.59
C GLY A 561 19.89 7.33 7.62
N VAL A 562 18.92 8.04 7.02
CA VAL A 562 18.09 7.54 5.93
C VAL A 562 18.21 8.48 4.75
N THR A 563 18.85 8.02 3.68
CA THR A 563 19.04 8.84 2.47
C THR A 563 17.78 8.88 1.61
N VAL A 564 17.75 9.72 0.57
CA VAL A 564 16.58 9.82 -0.33
C VAL A 564 16.94 10.08 -1.79
N GLN A 565 18.20 10.42 -2.11
CA GLN A 565 18.56 10.90 -3.46
C GLN A 565 18.25 9.89 -4.58
N MET A 566 18.44 8.60 -4.33
CA MET A 566 18.20 7.51 -5.29
C MET A 566 16.71 7.11 -5.40
N HIS A 567 15.82 7.74 -4.62
CA HIS A 567 14.38 7.64 -4.81
C HIS A 567 14.01 8.19 -6.20
N GLY A 568 13.02 7.62 -6.89
CA GLY A 568 12.53 8.26 -8.10
C GLY A 568 11.56 7.47 -8.95
N ASN A 569 10.93 8.19 -9.88
CA ASN A 569 10.19 7.60 -11.01
C ASN A 569 11.13 7.06 -12.10
N TYR A 570 12.45 7.21 -11.93
CA TYR A 570 13.51 6.87 -12.89
C TYR A 570 13.15 7.31 -14.31
N THR A 571 12.89 8.62 -14.48
CA THR A 571 12.52 9.18 -15.78
C THR A 571 13.65 8.92 -16.76
N PRO A 572 13.39 8.23 -17.89
CA PRO A 572 14.44 7.84 -18.82
C PRO A 572 15.21 9.05 -19.34
N LEU A 573 16.54 8.96 -19.30
CA LEU A 573 17.41 9.90 -20.00
C LEU A 573 17.47 9.58 -21.49
N ASP A 574 17.75 10.60 -22.31
CA ASP A 574 18.15 10.39 -23.69
C ASP A 574 19.59 9.83 -23.73
N GLU A 575 19.91 8.98 -24.71
CA GLU A 575 21.23 8.32 -24.84
C GLU A 575 22.40 9.33 -24.90
N ALA A 576 22.15 10.55 -25.38
CA ALA A 576 23.14 11.63 -25.42
C ALA A 576 23.53 12.17 -24.04
N ASP A 577 22.67 11.96 -23.03
CA ASP A 577 22.82 12.46 -21.66
C ASP A 577 23.22 11.35 -20.68
N TYR A 578 23.52 10.14 -21.17
CA TYR A 578 23.95 9.04 -20.31
C TYR A 578 25.27 9.40 -19.60
N PRO A 579 25.42 9.07 -18.31
CA PRO A 579 26.66 9.33 -17.57
C PRO A 579 27.83 8.48 -18.07
N MET A 580 27.54 7.36 -18.75
CA MET A 580 28.51 6.41 -19.31
C MET A 580 27.85 5.55 -20.40
N GLN A 581 28.63 4.76 -21.14
CA GLN A 581 28.06 3.77 -22.05
C GLN A 581 27.38 2.63 -21.28
N ILE A 582 26.10 2.40 -21.60
CA ILE A 582 25.26 1.33 -21.02
C ILE A 582 24.74 0.48 -22.16
N GLY A 583 24.77 -0.84 -22.01
CA GLY A 583 24.26 -1.77 -23.01
C GLY A 583 23.66 -3.03 -22.41
N GLY A 584 23.12 -3.88 -23.29
CA GLY A 584 22.55 -5.18 -22.93
C GLY A 584 21.11 -5.16 -22.41
N ILE A 585 20.52 -3.96 -22.27
CA ILE A 585 19.09 -3.77 -22.02
C ILE A 585 18.38 -3.51 -23.35
N GLU A 586 17.46 -4.37 -23.76
CA GLU A 586 16.79 -4.25 -25.08
C GLU A 586 15.82 -3.05 -25.15
N ASN A 587 15.16 -2.73 -24.04
CA ASN A 587 14.20 -1.65 -23.95
C ASN A 587 14.91 -0.31 -23.68
N LYS A 588 14.83 0.63 -24.63
CA LYS A 588 15.50 1.94 -24.55
C LYS A 588 15.00 2.85 -23.41
N ASP A 589 13.72 2.79 -23.04
CA ASP A 589 13.23 3.54 -21.87
C ASP A 589 13.82 2.97 -20.58
N THR A 590 13.97 1.64 -20.48
CA THR A 590 14.58 0.97 -19.33
C THR A 590 16.08 1.24 -19.26
N GLU A 591 16.76 1.25 -20.42
CA GLU A 591 18.18 1.64 -20.52
C GLU A 591 18.38 3.10 -20.08
N GLY A 592 17.52 4.02 -20.51
CA GLY A 592 17.56 5.42 -20.09
C GLY A 592 17.21 5.62 -18.60
N ALA A 593 16.30 4.82 -18.05
CA ALA A 593 16.01 4.81 -16.61
C ALA A 593 17.19 4.28 -15.79
N MET A 594 17.89 3.26 -16.29
CA MET A 594 19.14 2.76 -15.71
C MET A 594 20.24 3.84 -15.76
N ALA A 595 20.34 4.58 -16.86
CA ALA A 595 21.27 5.70 -16.98
C ALA A 595 21.02 6.79 -15.92
N TYR A 596 19.75 7.13 -15.69
CA TYR A 596 19.37 8.04 -14.60
C TYR A 596 19.79 7.49 -13.23
N TYR A 597 19.51 6.22 -12.96
CA TYR A 597 19.87 5.56 -11.71
C TYR A 597 21.38 5.57 -11.46
N ILE A 598 22.17 5.21 -12.46
CA ILE A 598 23.64 5.25 -12.40
C ILE A 598 24.17 6.66 -12.11
N GLN A 599 23.57 7.69 -12.71
CA GLN A 599 23.95 9.07 -12.41
C GLN A 599 23.70 9.44 -10.94
N GLN A 600 22.64 8.92 -10.32
CA GLN A 600 22.39 9.12 -8.88
C GLN A 600 23.36 8.31 -8.02
N LEU A 601 23.60 7.06 -8.40
CA LEU A 601 24.51 6.15 -7.71
C LEU A 601 25.94 6.70 -7.66
N GLN A 602 26.44 7.30 -8.75
CA GLN A 602 27.76 7.94 -8.78
C GLN A 602 27.89 9.09 -7.78
N GLN A 603 26.82 9.85 -7.56
CA GLN A 603 26.81 10.92 -6.55
C GLN A 603 26.75 10.37 -5.13
N VAL A 604 26.04 9.25 -4.90
CA VAL A 604 26.04 8.54 -3.62
C VAL A 604 27.42 7.95 -3.33
N ASP A 605 28.10 7.37 -4.32
CA ASP A 605 29.49 6.88 -4.19
C ASP A 605 30.44 8.02 -3.75
N GLU A 606 30.32 9.21 -4.36
CA GLU A 606 31.12 10.37 -3.97
C GLU A 606 30.75 10.92 -2.59
N MET A 607 29.46 10.92 -2.21
CA MET A 607 29.03 11.29 -0.85
C MET A 607 29.66 10.36 0.20
N ILE A 608 29.59 9.04 -0.02
CA ILE A 608 30.18 8.05 0.89
C ILE A 608 31.70 8.21 0.95
N LYS A 609 32.35 8.48 -0.18
CA LYS A 609 33.79 8.79 -0.22
C LYS A 609 34.15 10.00 0.63
N ASN A 610 33.38 11.07 0.55
CA ASN A 610 33.61 12.27 1.36
C ASN A 610 33.32 12.04 2.85
N LEU A 611 32.26 11.28 3.17
CA LEU A 611 31.94 10.88 4.54
C LEU A 611 33.09 10.06 5.15
N ILE A 612 33.56 9.02 4.45
CA ILE A 612 34.67 8.19 4.93
C ILE A 612 35.97 8.98 5.02
N ALA A 613 36.22 9.93 4.10
CA ALA A 613 37.38 10.81 4.19
C ALA A 613 37.33 11.67 5.47
N MET A 614 36.18 12.27 5.79
CA MET A 614 35.97 13.03 7.02
C MET A 614 36.18 12.15 8.27
N LEU A 615 35.53 10.98 8.34
CA LEU A 615 35.66 10.07 9.48
C LEU A 615 37.07 9.52 9.65
N SER A 616 37.78 9.23 8.55
CA SER A 616 39.17 8.74 8.59
C SER A 616 40.18 9.76 9.10
N ALA A 617 39.84 11.06 9.03
CA ALA A 617 40.66 12.13 9.58
C ALA A 617 40.47 12.31 11.09
N ARG A 618 39.46 11.69 11.69
CA ARG A 618 39.17 11.71 13.13
C ARG A 618 39.92 10.59 13.86
N GLU A 619 40.33 10.86 15.10
CA GLU A 619 41.01 9.87 15.96
C GLU A 619 40.03 8.94 16.70
N GLU A 620 38.75 9.30 16.72
CA GLU A 620 37.67 8.58 17.42
C GLU A 620 37.41 7.20 16.78
N ALA A 621 37.29 6.16 17.63
CA ALA A 621 37.00 4.81 17.18
C ALA A 621 35.60 4.73 16.56
N THR A 622 35.56 4.57 15.24
CA THR A 622 34.35 4.72 14.43
C THR A 622 34.07 3.47 13.62
N TYR A 623 32.80 3.05 13.64
CA TYR A 623 32.25 2.00 12.81
C TYR A 623 31.10 2.54 11.98
N VAL A 624 31.05 2.19 10.70
CA VAL A 624 30.00 2.60 9.76
C VAL A 624 29.41 1.38 9.07
N LEU A 625 28.08 1.26 9.09
CA LEU A 625 27.32 0.26 8.33
C LEU A 625 26.42 0.96 7.30
N PHE A 626 26.46 0.50 6.06
CA PHE A 626 25.54 0.91 5.01
C PHE A 626 24.71 -0.30 4.57
N TYR A 627 23.41 -0.10 4.32
CA TYR A 627 22.56 -1.13 3.73
C TYR A 627 21.50 -0.52 2.80
N GLY A 628 21.16 -1.23 1.73
CA GLY A 628 20.03 -0.85 0.87
C GLY A 628 18.70 -1.24 1.50
N ASP A 629 17.72 -0.34 1.50
CA ASP A 629 16.39 -0.59 2.07
C ASP A 629 15.49 -1.46 1.18
N HIS A 630 15.60 -1.30 -0.14
CA HIS A 630 15.01 -2.13 -1.18
C HIS A 630 15.66 -1.89 -2.55
N LEU A 631 15.44 -2.79 -3.49
CA LEU A 631 15.86 -2.57 -4.87
C LEU A 631 15.00 -1.49 -5.57
N PRO A 632 15.58 -0.75 -6.55
CA PRO A 632 14.89 0.28 -7.28
C PRO A 632 13.91 -0.34 -8.28
N SER A 633 12.80 0.35 -8.55
CA SER A 633 11.78 -0.13 -9.48
C SER A 633 12.08 0.15 -10.96
N LEU A 634 13.34 -0.04 -11.38
CA LEU A 634 13.84 0.34 -12.72
C LEU A 634 13.16 -0.41 -13.87
N PHE A 635 12.85 -1.68 -13.63
CA PHE A 635 12.40 -2.61 -14.68
C PHE A 635 10.88 -2.66 -14.85
N GLY A 636 10.07 -1.93 -14.07
CA GLY A 636 8.61 -1.92 -14.23
C GLY A 636 7.98 -3.33 -14.32
N GLU A 637 7.13 -3.58 -15.33
CA GLU A 637 6.56 -4.92 -15.60
C GLU A 637 7.58 -5.94 -16.17
N SER A 638 8.77 -5.51 -16.60
CA SER A 638 9.90 -6.42 -16.92
C SER A 638 10.61 -6.95 -15.67
N SER A 639 10.12 -6.61 -14.47
CA SER A 639 10.47 -7.30 -13.21
C SER A 639 10.12 -8.80 -13.18
N GLU A 640 9.51 -9.34 -14.23
CA GLU A 640 9.45 -10.79 -14.48
C GLU A 640 10.85 -11.38 -14.79
N GLU A 641 11.85 -10.56 -15.15
CA GLU A 641 13.23 -11.00 -15.42
C GLU A 641 14.10 -11.14 -14.15
N ILE A 642 13.73 -10.47 -13.05
CA ILE A 642 14.39 -10.60 -11.75
C ILE A 642 13.64 -11.65 -10.92
N SER A 643 14.35 -12.64 -10.38
CA SER A 643 13.71 -13.69 -9.57
C SER A 643 13.07 -13.08 -8.30
N ASN A 644 12.08 -13.75 -7.71
CA ASN A 644 11.48 -13.26 -6.47
C ASN A 644 12.50 -13.17 -5.33
N GLU A 645 13.46 -14.09 -5.26
CA GLU A 645 14.54 -14.08 -4.27
C GLU A 645 15.45 -12.84 -4.46
N GLN A 646 15.79 -12.50 -5.71
CA GLN A 646 16.61 -11.32 -6.00
C GLN A 646 15.90 -10.00 -5.68
N LYS A 647 14.56 -9.93 -5.82
CA LYS A 647 13.80 -8.69 -5.56
C LYS A 647 13.95 -8.17 -4.13
N TYR A 648 14.09 -9.08 -3.18
CA TYR A 648 14.17 -8.75 -1.75
C TYR A 648 15.60 -8.87 -1.22
N SER A 649 16.61 -8.90 -2.09
CA SER A 649 18.01 -9.02 -1.69
C SER A 649 18.75 -7.72 -2.01
N THR A 650 19.20 -7.00 -0.98
CA THR A 650 19.97 -5.76 -1.13
C THR A 650 21.36 -5.88 -0.52
N PRO A 651 22.38 -5.16 -1.05
CA PRO A 651 23.70 -5.23 -0.48
C PRO A 651 23.81 -4.43 0.84
N TYR A 652 24.66 -4.90 1.74
CA TYR A 652 25.23 -4.13 2.85
C TYR A 652 26.75 -4.12 2.76
N PHE A 653 27.37 -3.08 3.32
CA PHE A 653 28.83 -2.95 3.41
C PHE A 653 29.22 -2.03 4.56
N THR A 654 30.49 -2.11 4.95
CA THR A 654 30.96 -1.49 6.20
C THR A 654 32.27 -0.72 5.99
N TRP A 655 32.62 0.09 6.98
CA TRP A 655 33.93 0.70 7.13
C TRP A 655 34.23 0.90 8.63
N ASN A 656 35.50 0.81 9.03
CA ASN A 656 35.92 1.19 10.36
C ASN A 656 37.38 1.66 10.38
N ASN A 657 37.74 2.52 11.33
CA ASN A 657 39.14 2.86 11.66
C ASN A 657 39.67 2.09 12.88
N MET A 658 38.92 1.07 13.35
CA MET A 658 39.20 0.31 14.57
C MET A 658 40.10 -0.92 14.32
N GLY A 659 40.33 -1.28 13.05
CA GLY A 659 41.08 -2.47 12.67
C GLY A 659 40.27 -3.77 12.77
N ILE A 660 38.94 -3.68 12.85
CA ILE A 660 38.03 -4.83 12.78
C ILE A 660 38.25 -5.49 11.42
N GLN A 661 38.56 -6.79 11.45
CA GLN A 661 38.80 -7.57 10.25
C GLN A 661 37.46 -7.87 9.57
N LYS A 662 37.49 -7.95 8.24
CA LYS A 662 36.36 -8.42 7.44
C LYS A 662 35.86 -9.76 7.97
N ALA A 663 34.58 -9.84 8.32
CA ALA A 663 33.93 -11.08 8.72
C ALA A 663 33.99 -12.09 7.56
N GLU A 664 34.26 -13.36 7.89
CA GLU A 664 34.18 -14.43 6.90
C GLU A 664 32.70 -14.64 6.50
N ASN A 665 32.41 -14.70 5.20
CA ASN A 665 31.05 -14.96 4.72
C ASN A 665 30.53 -16.28 5.31
N HIS A 666 29.34 -16.24 5.92
CA HIS A 666 28.74 -17.39 6.59
C HIS A 666 28.37 -18.52 5.62
N LYS A 667 28.27 -18.24 4.32
CA LYS A 667 28.12 -19.24 3.26
C LYS A 667 29.36 -19.23 2.37
N GLY A 668 30.02 -20.39 2.29
CA GLY A 668 31.21 -20.61 1.46
C GLY A 668 30.98 -20.26 -0.02
N SER A 669 32.07 -20.16 -0.76
CA SER A 669 32.22 -19.66 -2.14
C SER A 669 31.32 -20.25 -3.26
N ASP A 670 30.36 -21.12 -2.93
CA ASP A 670 29.46 -21.79 -3.88
C ASP A 670 28.01 -21.27 -3.83
N ALA A 671 27.67 -20.30 -2.95
CA ALA A 671 26.37 -19.65 -2.95
C ALA A 671 26.24 -18.66 -4.14
N GLN A 672 25.05 -18.56 -4.74
CA GLN A 672 24.78 -17.58 -5.80
C GLN A 672 25.09 -16.16 -5.30
N LYS A 673 25.62 -15.30 -6.18
CA LYS A 673 26.14 -13.94 -5.88
C LYS A 673 25.15 -13.02 -5.12
N TYR A 674 23.86 -13.36 -5.06
CA TYR A 674 22.76 -12.54 -4.54
C TYR A 674 21.91 -13.25 -3.47
N THR A 675 22.31 -14.42 -2.97
CA THR A 675 21.57 -15.10 -1.89
C THR A 675 21.81 -14.37 -0.57
N PRO A 676 20.78 -13.84 0.10
CA PRO A 676 20.96 -13.17 1.38
C PRO A 676 21.45 -14.16 2.44
N ASP A 677 22.34 -13.66 3.30
CA ASP A 677 22.90 -14.43 4.42
C ASP A 677 22.20 -14.11 5.75
N LEU A 678 21.44 -13.02 5.77
CA LEU A 678 20.74 -12.49 6.94
C LEU A 678 19.40 -11.89 6.50
N GLU A 679 18.38 -12.03 7.32
CA GLU A 679 17.20 -11.16 7.26
C GLU A 679 17.58 -9.76 7.79
N LEU A 680 16.91 -8.70 7.34
CA LEU A 680 17.28 -7.33 7.72
C LEU A 680 17.20 -7.09 9.24
N PHE A 681 16.20 -7.66 9.92
CA PHE A 681 16.12 -7.58 11.39
C PHE A 681 17.29 -8.30 12.10
N GLN A 682 18.00 -9.21 11.43
CA GLN A 682 19.21 -9.86 11.94
C GLN A 682 20.48 -9.05 11.66
N LEU A 683 20.46 -8.11 10.69
CA LEU A 683 21.61 -7.26 10.38
C LEU A 683 22.02 -6.39 11.58
N SER A 684 21.07 -5.89 12.38
CA SER A 684 21.39 -5.17 13.61
C SER A 684 22.01 -6.08 14.68
N THR A 685 21.66 -7.37 14.67
CA THR A 685 22.29 -8.38 15.54
C THR A 685 23.72 -8.66 15.09
N PHE A 686 23.96 -8.79 13.79
CA PHE A 686 25.31 -8.90 13.21
C PHE A 686 26.17 -7.69 13.59
N LEU A 687 25.66 -6.46 13.42
CA LEU A 687 26.33 -5.24 13.85
C LEU A 687 26.75 -5.29 15.32
N CYS A 688 25.82 -5.64 16.21
CA CYS A 688 26.12 -5.69 17.65
C CYS A 688 27.11 -6.80 17.98
N ARG A 689 26.86 -8.01 17.49
CA ARG A 689 27.50 -9.23 18.00
C ARG A 689 28.80 -9.59 17.30
N ASP A 690 28.80 -9.51 15.98
CA ASP A 690 29.86 -10.06 15.13
C ASP A 690 30.89 -8.98 14.79
N GLU A 691 30.48 -7.70 14.81
CA GLU A 691 31.33 -6.57 14.44
C GLU A 691 31.77 -5.74 15.66
N LEU A 692 30.83 -5.34 16.53
CA LEU A 692 31.11 -4.42 17.63
C LEU A 692 31.41 -5.08 18.99
N ASN A 693 31.15 -6.38 19.14
CA ASN A 693 31.22 -7.11 20.41
C ASN A 693 30.42 -6.40 21.53
N ILE A 694 29.15 -6.09 21.28
CA ILE A 694 28.21 -5.51 22.24
C ILE A 694 26.94 -6.37 22.33
N ASP A 695 26.18 -6.23 23.42
CA ASP A 695 25.04 -7.10 23.69
C ASP A 695 23.83 -6.82 22.80
N GLY A 696 23.62 -5.55 22.45
CA GLY A 696 22.46 -5.09 21.70
C GLY A 696 21.16 -5.07 22.50
N SER A 697 20.08 -4.70 21.81
CA SER A 697 18.72 -4.64 22.37
C SER A 697 18.22 -6.01 22.85
N TYR A 698 17.03 -6.07 23.46
CA TYR A 698 16.42 -7.34 23.82
C TYR A 698 16.28 -8.27 22.60
N MET A 699 15.83 -7.74 21.47
CA MET A 699 15.64 -8.53 20.26
C MET A 699 16.97 -9.03 19.67
N ASN A 700 18.06 -8.26 19.79
CA ASN A 700 19.38 -8.75 19.35
C ASN A 700 19.85 -9.94 20.19
N ARG A 701 19.60 -9.91 21.51
CA ARG A 701 19.92 -11.03 22.41
C ARG A 701 19.03 -12.25 22.13
N PHE A 702 17.75 -12.03 21.85
CA PHE A 702 16.84 -13.09 21.39
C PHE A 702 17.39 -13.76 20.13
N HIS A 703 17.65 -12.99 19.07
CA HIS A 703 18.15 -13.50 17.79
C HIS A 703 19.46 -14.27 17.94
N ALA A 704 20.37 -13.77 18.78
CA ALA A 704 21.63 -14.45 19.06
C ALA A 704 21.45 -15.77 19.85
N ALA A 705 20.56 -15.79 20.84
CA ALA A 705 20.30 -16.97 21.68
C ALA A 705 19.49 -18.07 20.97
N TYR A 706 18.66 -17.68 20.00
CA TYR A 706 17.71 -18.57 19.33
C TYR A 706 18.17 -19.03 17.94
N ARG A 707 19.18 -18.41 17.32
CA ARG A 707 19.59 -18.60 15.91
C ARG A 707 19.60 -20.06 15.44
N ASP A 708 20.07 -20.98 16.30
CA ASP A 708 20.24 -22.41 15.99
C ASP A 708 19.16 -23.32 16.59
N LEU A 709 18.09 -22.75 17.17
CA LEU A 709 17.03 -23.50 17.84
C LEU A 709 15.83 -23.76 16.91
N GLU A 710 15.25 -24.96 16.99
CA GLU A 710 14.07 -25.33 16.19
C GLU A 710 12.83 -24.46 16.49
N GLN A 711 12.77 -23.87 17.68
CA GLN A 711 11.64 -23.04 18.14
C GLN A 711 11.72 -21.57 17.68
N TYR A 712 12.79 -21.16 16.99
CA TYR A 712 13.06 -19.75 16.63
C TYR A 712 11.82 -19.03 16.08
N GLU A 713 11.19 -19.55 15.03
CA GLU A 713 10.06 -18.88 14.37
C GLU A 713 8.84 -18.74 15.29
N GLN A 714 8.47 -19.80 16.01
CA GLN A 714 7.30 -19.80 16.89
C GLN A 714 7.47 -18.83 18.07
N ASP A 715 8.64 -18.86 18.69
CA ASP A 715 8.96 -18.00 19.82
C ASP A 715 9.17 -16.56 19.34
N PHE A 716 9.67 -16.34 18.12
CA PHE A 716 9.84 -15.01 17.52
C PHE A 716 8.48 -14.33 17.28
N SER A 717 7.51 -15.02 16.68
CA SER A 717 6.16 -14.47 16.52
C SER A 717 5.53 -14.15 17.88
N SER A 718 5.73 -15.03 18.88
CA SER A 718 5.19 -14.85 20.25
C SER A 718 5.79 -13.65 20.97
N ILE A 719 7.12 -13.49 20.96
CA ILE A 719 7.79 -12.38 21.61
C ILE A 719 7.53 -11.06 20.88
N GLN A 720 7.47 -11.05 19.55
CA GLN A 720 7.10 -9.86 18.80
C GLN A 720 5.69 -9.39 19.14
N TYR A 721 4.71 -10.31 19.20
CA TYR A 721 3.36 -9.97 19.62
C TYR A 721 3.34 -9.37 21.04
N TYR A 722 4.06 -9.99 21.98
CA TYR A 722 4.18 -9.47 23.34
C TYR A 722 4.77 -8.05 23.37
N LYS A 723 5.91 -7.84 22.72
CA LYS A 723 6.61 -6.55 22.67
C LYS A 723 5.77 -5.43 22.04
N LEU A 724 4.96 -5.76 21.04
CA LEU A 724 4.11 -4.78 20.35
C LEU A 724 2.73 -4.59 20.96
N TYR A 725 2.16 -5.52 21.74
CA TYR A 725 0.75 -5.40 22.14
C TYR A 725 0.48 -5.58 23.63
N ASP A 726 1.27 -6.41 24.32
CA ASP A 726 1.05 -6.72 25.74
C ASP A 726 2.01 -5.96 26.67
N GLU A 727 3.25 -5.69 26.22
CA GLU A 727 4.24 -4.96 27.01
C GLU A 727 3.98 -3.44 27.01
N LYS A 728 3.21 -2.92 26.04
CA LYS A 728 3.04 -1.47 25.82
C LYS A 728 2.60 -0.69 27.06
N ASP A 729 1.72 -1.26 27.90
CA ASP A 729 1.19 -0.60 29.10
C ASP A 729 2.17 -0.72 30.29
N ALA A 730 3.18 -1.58 30.17
CA ALA A 730 4.23 -1.80 31.17
C ALA A 730 5.52 -1.01 30.88
N VAL A 731 5.71 -0.53 29.65
CA VAL A 731 6.85 0.32 29.27
C VAL A 731 6.61 1.75 29.75
N ASP A 732 7.13 2.09 30.93
CA ASP A 732 7.22 3.48 31.41
C ASP A 732 8.42 4.18 30.75
N PHE A 733 8.29 4.51 29.47
CA PHE A 733 9.31 5.24 28.71
C PHE A 733 8.74 6.56 28.21
N SER A 734 9.33 7.65 28.69
CA SER A 734 9.12 9.00 28.16
C SER A 734 10.45 9.60 27.75
N ASN A 735 10.53 10.10 26.52
CA ASN A 735 11.73 10.77 26.02
C ASN A 735 11.53 12.29 26.00
N GLU A 736 11.53 12.88 27.21
CA GLU A 736 11.29 14.31 27.39
C GLU A 736 12.44 15.19 26.88
N GLN A 737 13.63 14.61 26.72
CA GLN A 737 14.84 15.30 26.23
C GLN A 737 15.00 15.20 24.71
N TYR A 738 14.02 14.63 24.00
CA TYR A 738 14.04 14.54 22.55
C TYR A 738 13.94 15.92 21.90
N GLU A 739 14.83 16.22 20.97
CA GLU A 739 14.85 17.49 20.24
C GLU A 739 14.85 17.28 18.71
N ILE A 740 14.10 18.14 18.01
CA ILE A 740 14.22 18.27 16.57
C ILE A 740 15.41 19.19 16.26
N GLY A 741 16.36 18.72 15.44
CA GLY A 741 17.59 19.43 15.08
C GLY A 741 18.59 19.53 16.25
N ILE A 742 19.87 19.35 15.95
CA ILE A 742 20.96 19.36 16.95
C ILE A 742 21.28 20.79 17.40
N VAL A 743 21.32 21.73 16.45
CA VAL A 743 21.61 23.13 16.75
C VAL A 743 20.40 23.77 17.44
N PRO A 744 20.59 24.41 18.62
CA PRO A 744 19.53 25.15 19.28
C PRO A 744 19.00 26.30 18.40
N LEU A 745 17.69 26.49 18.39
CA LEU A 745 17.05 27.56 17.64
C LEU A 745 17.02 28.83 18.49
N THR A 746 17.90 29.79 18.19
CA THR A 746 18.06 31.01 19.01
C THR A 746 18.07 32.27 18.16
N VAL A 747 17.66 33.39 18.77
CA VAL A 747 17.79 34.74 18.19
C VAL A 747 18.74 35.53 19.07
N THR A 748 19.79 36.07 18.45
CA THR A 748 20.79 36.92 19.10
C THR A 748 20.52 38.40 18.84
N GLU A 749 20.08 38.76 17.65
CA GLU A 749 19.88 40.15 17.21
C GLU A 749 18.70 40.22 16.22
N ILE A 750 17.91 41.29 16.30
CA ILE A 750 16.86 41.60 15.32
C ILE A 750 16.88 43.09 15.05
N GLU A 751 17.29 43.47 13.85
CA GLU A 751 17.46 44.87 13.46
C GLU A 751 16.56 45.21 12.27
N ARG A 752 16.17 46.48 12.17
CA ARG A 752 15.46 46.96 10.99
C ARG A 752 16.49 47.15 9.87
N SER A 753 16.21 46.63 8.68
CA SER A 753 17.10 46.73 7.52
C SER A 753 17.37 48.19 7.15
N GLU A 754 18.63 48.51 6.84
CA GLU A 754 19.02 49.84 6.36
C GLU A 754 18.47 50.14 4.95
N ASP A 755 18.20 49.10 4.15
CA ASP A 755 17.81 49.21 2.73
C ASP A 755 16.29 49.37 2.51
N SER A 756 15.46 49.01 3.49
CA SER A 756 14.01 49.03 3.39
C SER A 756 13.34 49.31 4.73
N GLU A 757 12.42 50.28 4.76
CA GLU A 757 11.64 50.59 5.95
C GLU A 757 10.76 49.43 6.43
N ASN A 758 10.45 48.46 5.57
CA ASN A 758 9.53 47.35 5.88
C ASN A 758 10.25 46.00 5.97
N SER A 759 11.56 45.99 6.23
CA SER A 759 12.34 44.76 6.31
C SER A 759 13.10 44.66 7.63
N TYR A 760 13.23 43.44 8.17
CA TYR A 760 13.97 43.15 9.39
C TYR A 760 15.01 42.06 9.13
N VAL A 761 16.21 42.24 9.67
CA VAL A 761 17.29 41.26 9.67
C VAL A 761 17.29 40.57 11.03
N ILE A 762 17.29 39.26 11.04
CA ILE A 762 17.26 38.42 12.23
C ILE A 762 18.53 37.60 12.24
N LYS A 763 19.35 37.72 13.29
CA LYS A 763 20.56 36.93 13.48
C LYS A 763 20.40 35.96 14.63
N GLY A 764 21.05 34.81 14.52
CA GLY A 764 20.89 33.72 15.47
C GLY A 764 21.52 32.42 15.00
N ASP A 765 21.07 31.32 15.58
CA ASP A 765 21.57 29.97 15.30
C ASP A 765 20.41 29.00 15.03
N GLY A 766 20.73 27.93 14.30
CA GLY A 766 19.78 26.85 13.99
C GLY A 766 18.76 27.22 12.90
N PHE A 767 19.08 28.21 12.07
CA PHE A 767 18.21 28.64 10.97
C PHE A 767 18.33 27.74 9.74
N SER A 768 17.26 27.72 8.95
CA SER A 768 17.15 26.96 7.70
C SER A 768 16.22 27.68 6.71
N GLN A 769 16.08 27.12 5.50
CA GLN A 769 15.13 27.60 4.49
C GLN A 769 13.65 27.53 4.90
N ASP A 770 13.35 26.77 5.97
CA ASP A 770 12.00 26.49 6.46
C ASP A 770 11.79 27.05 7.87
N THR A 771 12.46 28.17 8.14
CA THR A 771 12.35 28.96 9.36
C THR A 771 11.32 30.09 9.21
N TYR A 772 10.50 30.27 10.24
CA TYR A 772 9.38 31.21 10.26
C TYR A 772 9.40 32.08 11.52
N LEU A 773 9.04 33.35 11.36
CA LEU A 773 8.79 34.25 12.49
C LEU A 773 7.32 34.16 12.90
N CYS A 774 7.05 33.85 14.17
CA CYS A 774 5.72 33.94 14.75
C CYS A 774 5.62 35.14 15.69
N ILE A 775 4.62 36.00 15.47
CA ILE A 775 4.36 37.17 16.31
C ILE A 775 3.05 36.97 17.08
N ASN A 776 3.10 37.18 18.39
CA ASN A 776 1.96 37.10 19.32
C ASN A 776 1.15 35.80 19.22
N ASN A 777 1.82 34.68 18.88
CA ASN A 777 1.22 33.35 18.66
C ASN A 777 0.06 33.32 17.64
N LYS A 778 0.03 34.26 16.69
CA LYS A 778 -1.08 34.38 15.73
C LYS A 778 -0.64 34.44 14.30
N THR A 779 0.34 35.29 13.99
CA THR A 779 0.76 35.51 12.60
C THR A 779 2.12 34.88 12.38
N VAL A 780 2.23 34.11 11.30
CA VAL A 780 3.44 33.38 10.91
C VAL A 780 3.91 33.94 9.59
N TYR A 781 5.16 34.40 9.55
CA TYR A 781 5.80 34.96 8.36
C TYR A 781 6.98 34.09 7.97
N LYS A 782 7.06 33.73 6.68
CA LYS A 782 8.22 33.01 6.16
C LYS A 782 9.40 33.97 6.11
N LEU A 783 10.56 33.49 6.55
CA LEU A 783 11.81 34.24 6.50
C LEU A 783 12.64 33.79 5.30
N GLU A 784 13.35 34.71 4.69
CA GLU A 784 14.27 34.42 3.60
C GLU A 784 15.69 34.27 4.15
N PRO A 785 16.34 33.11 4.00
CA PRO A 785 17.70 32.94 4.47
C PRO A 785 18.71 33.71 3.61
N VAL A 786 19.63 34.40 4.27
CA VAL A 786 20.81 35.02 3.65
C VAL A 786 22.00 34.08 3.78
N ASP A 787 22.18 33.55 5.00
CA ASP A 787 23.17 32.55 5.38
C ASP A 787 22.64 31.73 6.57
N GLU A 788 23.45 30.82 7.11
CA GLU A 788 23.07 29.90 8.20
C GLU A 788 22.71 30.60 9.52
N ASN A 789 23.15 31.85 9.71
CA ASN A 789 22.94 32.62 10.93
C ASN A 789 22.08 33.87 10.73
N THR A 790 21.68 34.17 9.50
CA THR A 790 21.01 35.43 9.14
C THR A 790 19.79 35.18 8.26
N LEU A 791 18.64 35.65 8.74
CA LEU A 791 17.36 35.62 8.05
C LEU A 791 16.85 37.04 7.79
N ILE A 792 16.10 37.23 6.71
CA ILE A 792 15.43 38.50 6.41
C ILE A 792 13.92 38.28 6.33
N LEU A 793 13.19 39.17 7.01
CA LEU A 793 11.76 39.36 6.83
C LEU A 793 11.54 40.51 5.86
N ASN A 794 11.02 40.22 4.67
CA ASN A 794 10.72 41.21 3.65
C ASN A 794 9.23 41.59 3.62
N ASP A 795 8.95 42.81 3.15
CA ASP A 795 7.59 43.35 2.94
C ASP A 795 6.68 43.25 4.18
N PHE A 796 7.25 43.42 5.37
CA PHE A 796 6.51 43.41 6.62
C PHE A 796 5.63 44.66 6.71
N THR A 797 4.31 44.46 6.59
CA THR A 797 3.32 45.54 6.57
C THR A 797 2.77 45.89 7.94
N ASP A 798 2.97 45.01 8.92
CA ASP A 798 2.62 45.26 10.32
C ASP A 798 3.74 46.08 10.99
N VAL A 799 3.44 46.77 12.10
CA VAL A 799 4.44 47.52 12.88
C VAL A 799 4.73 46.74 14.15
N LEU A 800 5.98 46.32 14.35
CA LEU A 800 6.41 45.77 15.64
C LEU A 800 6.34 46.88 16.70
N THR A 801 5.56 46.64 17.74
CA THR A 801 5.36 47.55 18.86
C THR A 801 6.13 47.07 20.09
N GLU A 802 6.59 48.00 20.91
CA GLU A 802 7.27 47.68 22.18
C GLU A 802 6.38 46.80 23.05
N GLY A 803 6.89 45.63 23.45
CA GLY A 803 6.16 44.59 24.18
C GLY A 803 5.56 43.47 23.33
N ASP A 804 5.65 43.52 21.99
CA ASP A 804 5.27 42.38 21.14
C ASP A 804 6.18 41.18 21.42
N ARG A 805 5.58 39.98 21.52
CA ARG A 805 6.33 38.74 21.73
C ARG A 805 6.48 38.00 20.42
N PHE A 806 7.68 37.52 20.15
CA PHE A 806 7.97 36.73 18.97
C PHE A 806 8.74 35.46 19.30
N THR A 807 8.57 34.47 18.44
CA THR A 807 9.32 33.21 18.45
C THR A 807 9.74 32.87 17.02
N ILE A 808 10.84 32.15 16.89
CA ILE A 808 11.25 31.53 15.63
C ILE A 808 10.78 30.08 15.66
N ARG A 809 10.22 29.61 14.56
CA ARG A 809 9.69 28.26 14.41
C ARG A 809 10.24 27.60 13.17
N ILE A 810 10.58 26.32 13.31
CA ILE A 810 10.71 25.40 12.19
C ILE A 810 9.35 24.71 12.06
N ILE A 811 8.73 24.88 10.90
CA ILE A 811 7.39 24.33 10.63
C ILE A 811 7.54 23.23 9.59
N GLY A 812 6.99 22.07 9.89
CA GLY A 812 7.03 20.93 8.98
C GLY A 812 6.33 21.25 7.67
N GLU A 813 6.97 20.94 6.55
CA GLU A 813 6.44 21.29 5.23
C GLU A 813 5.16 20.49 4.91
N LYS A 814 5.03 19.30 5.51
CA LYS A 814 3.91 18.40 5.26
C LYS A 814 2.70 18.86 6.07
N LEU A 815 2.55 18.51 7.34
CA LEU A 815 1.34 18.77 8.14
C LEU A 815 1.25 20.23 8.61
N GLY A 816 2.34 20.99 8.55
CA GLY A 816 2.38 22.37 9.05
C GLY A 816 2.47 22.42 10.58
N GLU A 817 2.92 21.33 11.20
CA GLU A 817 3.12 21.26 12.64
C GLU A 817 4.40 22.01 13.02
N VAL A 818 4.40 22.56 14.23
CA VAL A 818 5.59 23.23 14.75
C VAL A 818 6.55 22.14 15.21
N LEU A 819 7.59 21.91 14.43
CA LEU A 819 8.60 20.88 14.72
C LEU A 819 9.58 21.36 15.78
N LYS A 820 9.98 22.63 15.72
CA LYS A 820 10.84 23.28 16.71
C LYS A 820 10.39 24.72 16.92
N GLU A 821 10.42 25.19 18.16
CA GLU A 821 10.15 26.58 18.52
C GLU A 821 11.25 27.09 19.45
N SER A 822 11.72 28.31 19.20
CA SER A 822 12.68 29.00 20.06
C SER A 822 12.03 29.42 21.38
N GLU A 823 12.84 29.92 22.32
CA GLU A 823 12.31 30.71 23.42
C GLU A 823 11.52 31.93 22.92
N SER A 824 10.63 32.46 23.77
CA SER A 824 9.86 33.68 23.46
C SER A 824 10.66 34.93 23.78
N TYR A 825 10.93 35.71 22.74
CA TYR A 825 11.58 37.01 22.83
C TYR A 825 10.55 38.13 22.93
N GLU A 826 10.93 39.23 23.58
CA GLU A 826 10.10 40.44 23.67
C GLU A 826 10.77 41.56 22.88
N TRP A 827 10.00 42.19 22.00
CA TRP A 827 10.45 43.36 21.27
C TRP A 827 10.62 44.53 22.25
N SER A 828 11.88 44.83 22.56
CA SER A 828 12.28 46.00 23.33
C SER A 828 13.40 46.72 22.60
N SER A 829 13.60 48.00 22.90
CA SER A 829 14.66 48.85 22.33
C SER A 829 16.11 48.37 22.60
N PHE A 830 16.28 47.15 23.13
CA PHE A 830 17.52 46.52 23.56
C PHE A 830 17.87 45.20 22.85
N ILE A 831 17.03 44.69 21.95
CA ILE A 831 17.54 43.80 20.90
C ILE A 831 17.96 44.75 19.77
N ARG A 832 19.24 45.11 19.79
CA ARG A 832 19.89 45.80 18.69
C ARG A 832 20.40 44.77 17.74
#